data_AF-A0A918G2B4-F1
#
_entry.id   AF-A0A918G2B4-F1
#
_cell.length_a   1.000
_cell.length_b   1.000
_cell.length_c   1.000
_cell.angle_alpha   90.00
_cell.angle_beta   90.00
_cell.angle_gamma   90.00
#
_symmetry.space_group_name_H-M   'P 1'
#
loop_
_entity.id
_entity.type
_entity.pdbx_description
1 polymer ?
#
loop_
_entity_poly.entity_id
_entity_poly.type
_entity_poly.pdbx_seq_one_letter_code
_entity_poly.pdbx_strand_id
1 'polypeptide(L)'
;MAGDIGMRERVLVRSFEAAADPAGVPGGVVHEYGPRVVVAAAPDGVVVPQGMGDAADLDETGALGMAAFALRESEEFASAKANRPLDGVDWGDGDAPDHFDDDEPRAEAGAALSARLTGRVAVGVVIVEGPTDALRFSADERTKVVAEVQNGLSWLGAQSSPGGVTWVHSIRTVNLTVQADASLPDDQKEAHWRDPAMAALGFPAGMAGVTAYAESLRTSLRTDWAYVAFFTKYPLKHFGYASIGGPRLVMAYANDGWGPDNIDRVFAHETGHVFGAPDEYASSGCTCGGSWGFFGKPNANCDNCATDPVPCIMKSNSWEVCNHTPYHLGFPQGQRYSGVFTAGGGGYGLWVNADWNHFVAKWQEWSGAGLRLDELEISKPGGQLRYSGVFSAGTGGYGLWALADWNSFVAKWQEWSGQGLRLVDLDITDVNGQPRYSGVFRAGTGGYGLWVNAEWNNFVAKWQEWSAQGLRLDDLTITTFNGQVRYSGVFSAGSGGYGLWVNADWTSFAAKWQEWSGQGLRLVDLDITEINGQPRYSGVFRAGTGGYGLWVNSDWTSFLEKWQQWSAQGLRLVDFDVTLTGIESLVDAAGEAVQAEGDVAVLDLIPEGMGFSSLSPEVAIAGEMVHNGADDGSGEPAPGVGFLSEGVAVGLGERSEDGAAELAGFGAMSTD
;
A
#
# COMPACT_ATOMS: atom_id res chain seq x y z
N MET A 1 -26.55 15.28 3.72
CA MET A 1 -25.68 14.10 3.86
C MET A 1 -26.52 12.91 3.46
N ALA A 2 -25.98 11.96 2.71
CA ALA A 2 -26.70 10.73 2.40
C ALA A 2 -26.31 9.68 3.46
N GLY A 3 -27.29 9.14 4.18
CA GLY A 3 -27.05 8.25 5.31
C GLY A 3 -26.34 8.92 6.50
N ASP A 4 -25.64 8.11 7.28
CA ASP A 4 -24.97 8.44 8.54
C ASP A 4 -23.43 8.55 8.43
N ILE A 5 -22.86 8.15 7.29
CA ILE A 5 -21.41 7.97 7.07
C ILE A 5 -20.58 9.27 6.97
N GLY A 6 -21.17 10.44 7.26
CA GLY A 6 -20.47 11.73 7.20
C GLY A 6 -20.12 12.24 5.79
N MET A 7 -20.60 11.59 4.71
CA MET A 7 -20.23 11.94 3.33
C MET A 7 -21.27 12.83 2.63
N ARG A 8 -20.76 13.72 1.77
CA ARG A 8 -21.58 14.55 0.86
C ARG A 8 -21.57 13.92 -0.52
N GLU A 9 -22.76 13.55 -0.97
CA GLU A 9 -22.96 12.90 -2.27
C GLU A 9 -24.11 13.55 -3.03
N ARG A 10 -24.16 13.32 -4.35
CA ARG A 10 -25.21 13.79 -5.24
C ARG A 10 -25.54 12.72 -6.28
N VAL A 11 -26.83 12.45 -6.48
CA VAL A 11 -27.30 11.65 -7.61
C VAL A 11 -27.38 12.49 -8.89
N LEU A 12 -26.89 11.92 -9.99
CA LEU A 12 -26.89 12.46 -11.33
C LEU A 12 -27.53 11.43 -12.28
N VAL A 13 -28.34 11.90 -13.22
CA VAL A 13 -28.91 11.07 -14.29
C VAL A 13 -28.33 11.54 -15.62
N ARG A 14 -27.44 10.77 -16.23
CA ARG A 14 -26.81 11.11 -17.53
C ARG A 14 -27.88 11.16 -18.64
N SER A 15 -27.72 12.08 -19.60
CA SER A 15 -28.50 12.09 -20.84
C SER A 15 -28.02 11.00 -21.81
N PHE A 16 -28.90 10.53 -22.71
CA PHE A 16 -28.56 9.49 -23.70
C PHE A 16 -27.40 9.85 -24.63
N GLU A 17 -27.12 11.15 -24.84
CA GLU A 17 -26.02 11.63 -25.69
C GLU A 17 -24.68 11.73 -24.94
N ALA A 18 -24.70 11.76 -23.60
CA ALA A 18 -23.52 11.84 -22.74
C ALA A 18 -22.90 10.45 -22.52
N ALA A 19 -22.31 9.90 -23.57
CA ALA A 19 -21.71 8.57 -23.54
C ALA A 19 -20.42 8.52 -22.72
N ALA A 20 -20.51 7.90 -21.53
CA ALA A 20 -19.45 7.09 -20.90
C ALA A 20 -18.08 7.73 -20.60
N ASP A 21 -17.98 9.05 -20.43
CA ASP A 21 -16.75 9.68 -19.90
C ASP A 21 -16.88 9.97 -18.38
N PRO A 22 -16.24 9.17 -17.51
CA PRO A 22 -16.23 9.43 -16.07
C PRO A 22 -15.35 10.63 -15.68
N ALA A 23 -14.42 11.09 -16.54
CA ALA A 23 -13.50 12.18 -16.23
C ALA A 23 -14.19 13.57 -16.13
N GLY A 24 -15.46 13.67 -16.54
CA GLY A 24 -16.24 14.91 -16.53
C GLY A 24 -17.04 15.21 -15.25
N VAL A 25 -16.99 14.36 -14.21
CA VAL A 25 -17.80 14.52 -12.98
C VAL A 25 -16.99 15.18 -11.87
N PRO A 26 -17.28 16.45 -11.48
CA PRO A 26 -16.58 17.10 -10.36
C PRO A 26 -16.75 16.30 -9.07
N GLY A 27 -15.67 16.10 -8.32
CA GLY A 27 -15.67 15.33 -7.07
C GLY A 27 -15.53 13.82 -7.21
N GLY A 28 -15.65 13.26 -8.43
CA GLY A 28 -15.46 11.84 -8.69
C GLY A 28 -16.73 10.98 -8.55
N VAL A 29 -16.71 9.80 -9.16
CA VAL A 29 -17.85 8.86 -9.23
C VAL A 29 -17.72 7.78 -8.18
N VAL A 30 -18.67 7.71 -7.24
CA VAL A 30 -18.73 6.70 -6.17
C VAL A 30 -19.51 5.48 -6.62
N HIS A 31 -20.70 5.68 -7.23
CA HIS A 31 -21.53 4.57 -7.72
C HIS A 31 -22.04 4.82 -9.14
N GLU A 32 -22.15 3.76 -9.93
CA GLU A 32 -22.87 3.74 -11.20
C GLU A 32 -23.97 2.66 -11.16
N TYR A 33 -25.18 3.02 -11.60
CA TYR A 33 -26.36 2.17 -11.63
C TYR A 33 -26.98 2.20 -13.02
N GLY A 34 -26.86 1.07 -13.73
CA GLY A 34 -27.25 0.99 -15.14
C GLY A 34 -26.44 1.98 -16.01
N PRO A 35 -26.94 2.32 -17.22
CA PRO A 35 -26.21 3.20 -18.13
C PRO A 35 -26.28 4.69 -17.78
N ARG A 36 -27.18 5.10 -16.88
CA ARG A 36 -27.55 6.52 -16.69
C ARG A 36 -27.41 7.06 -15.27
N VAL A 37 -27.64 6.27 -14.22
CA VAL A 37 -27.65 6.80 -12.85
C VAL A 37 -26.25 6.73 -12.23
N VAL A 38 -25.84 7.82 -11.62
CA VAL A 38 -24.51 7.99 -11.02
C VAL A 38 -24.69 8.64 -9.64
N VAL A 39 -23.96 8.16 -8.64
CA VAL A 39 -23.77 8.88 -7.38
C VAL A 39 -22.33 9.40 -7.36
N ALA A 40 -22.19 10.71 -7.22
CA ALA A 40 -20.91 11.42 -7.21
C ALA A 40 -20.62 12.02 -5.84
N ALA A 41 -19.35 12.06 -5.43
CA ALA A 41 -18.96 12.76 -4.22
C ALA A 41 -19.00 14.27 -4.44
N ALA A 42 -19.40 15.03 -3.41
CA ALA A 42 -19.61 16.47 -3.46
C ALA A 42 -18.99 17.17 -2.23
N PRO A 43 -17.64 17.11 -2.09
CA PRO A 43 -16.94 17.75 -0.97
C PRO A 43 -17.10 19.27 -0.97
N ASP A 44 -16.81 19.90 0.16
CA ASP A 44 -16.94 21.34 0.36
C ASP A 44 -16.16 22.14 -0.71
N GLY A 45 -16.82 23.16 -1.29
CA GLY A 45 -16.29 23.93 -2.41
C GLY A 45 -16.55 23.33 -3.80
N VAL A 46 -16.81 22.02 -3.93
CA VAL A 46 -17.07 21.38 -5.23
C VAL A 46 -18.56 21.47 -5.59
N VAL A 47 -18.87 22.26 -6.63
CA VAL A 47 -20.23 22.38 -7.17
C VAL A 47 -20.52 21.25 -8.15
N VAL A 48 -21.09 20.16 -7.65
CA VAL A 48 -21.68 19.11 -8.49
C VAL A 48 -23.07 19.58 -8.97
N PRO A 49 -23.33 19.70 -10.29
CA PRO A 49 -24.61 20.20 -10.80
C PRO A 49 -25.80 19.31 -10.41
N GLN A 50 -26.96 19.89 -10.11
CA GLN A 50 -28.17 19.10 -9.86
C GLN A 50 -28.71 18.47 -11.15
N GLY A 51 -29.04 17.18 -11.11
CA GLY A 51 -30.00 16.52 -12.02
C GLY A 51 -29.75 16.70 -13.52
N MET A 52 -28.69 16.12 -14.08
CA MET A 52 -28.35 16.21 -15.51
C MET A 52 -29.28 15.45 -16.50
N GLY A 53 -30.53 15.17 -16.15
CA GLY A 53 -31.46 14.50 -17.06
C GLY A 53 -32.82 14.18 -16.45
N ASP A 54 -33.78 13.85 -17.32
CA ASP A 54 -35.07 13.30 -16.91
C ASP A 54 -34.89 11.87 -16.37
N ALA A 55 -35.56 11.57 -15.26
CA ALA A 55 -35.60 10.24 -14.64
C ALA A 55 -36.59 9.28 -15.34
N ALA A 56 -37.29 9.74 -16.38
CA ALA A 56 -37.97 8.87 -17.33
C ALA A 56 -36.99 7.87 -17.97
N ASP A 57 -37.52 6.68 -18.30
CA ASP A 57 -36.83 5.61 -19.03
C ASP A 57 -35.48 5.16 -18.42
N LEU A 58 -35.45 5.00 -17.09
CA LEU A 58 -34.40 4.25 -16.39
C LEU A 58 -34.65 2.73 -16.47
N ASP A 59 -33.58 1.95 -16.45
CA ASP A 59 -33.65 0.50 -16.27
C ASP A 59 -33.86 0.13 -14.78
N GLU A 60 -34.12 -1.14 -14.49
CA GLU A 60 -34.40 -1.62 -13.13
C GLU A 60 -33.26 -1.27 -12.15
N THR A 61 -32.00 -1.42 -12.59
CA THR A 61 -30.82 -1.08 -11.79
C THR A 61 -30.73 0.42 -11.51
N GLY A 62 -30.88 1.27 -12.54
CA GLY A 62 -30.86 2.73 -12.38
C GLY A 62 -32.01 3.24 -11.50
N ALA A 63 -33.22 2.72 -11.69
CA ALA A 63 -34.38 3.07 -10.88
C ALA A 63 -34.19 2.70 -9.40
N LEU A 64 -33.69 1.49 -9.11
CA LEU A 64 -33.37 1.06 -7.74
C LEU A 64 -32.25 1.88 -7.11
N GLY A 65 -31.15 2.14 -7.85
CA GLY A 65 -30.04 2.95 -7.34
C GLY A 65 -30.43 4.39 -6.99
N MET A 66 -31.33 4.99 -7.78
CA MET A 66 -31.88 6.32 -7.52
C MET A 66 -32.87 6.32 -6.34
N ALA A 67 -33.75 5.32 -6.25
CA ALA A 67 -34.68 5.17 -5.11
C ALA A 67 -33.93 4.93 -3.79
N ALA A 68 -32.86 4.13 -3.83
CA ALA A 68 -31.96 3.89 -2.72
C ALA A 68 -31.25 5.18 -2.24
N PHE A 69 -30.77 6.02 -3.16
CA PHE A 69 -30.19 7.32 -2.81
C PHE A 69 -31.24 8.25 -2.17
N ALA A 70 -32.45 8.32 -2.73
CA ALA A 70 -33.55 9.11 -2.16
C ALA A 70 -33.95 8.63 -0.75
N LEU A 71 -33.92 7.31 -0.49
CA LEU A 71 -34.12 6.76 0.84
C LEU A 71 -32.99 7.19 1.79
N ARG A 72 -31.72 7.17 1.38
CA ARG A 72 -30.58 7.63 2.19
C ARG A 72 -30.63 9.12 2.56
N GLU A 73 -31.29 9.96 1.77
CA GLU A 73 -31.52 11.40 2.11
C GLU A 73 -32.76 11.64 2.99
N SER A 74 -33.53 10.60 3.36
CA SER A 74 -34.76 10.74 4.13
C SER A 74 -34.56 10.82 5.66
N GLU A 75 -35.49 11.51 6.35
CA GLU A 75 -35.56 11.53 7.81
C GLU A 75 -35.82 10.12 8.40
N GLU A 76 -36.50 9.24 7.66
CA GLU A 76 -36.76 7.86 8.06
C GLU A 76 -35.46 7.05 8.15
N PHE A 77 -34.63 7.08 7.10
CA PHE A 77 -33.35 6.38 7.09
C PHE A 77 -32.40 6.95 8.13
N ALA A 78 -32.31 8.28 8.26
CA ALA A 78 -31.52 8.93 9.31
C ALA A 78 -31.98 8.53 10.73
N SER A 79 -33.29 8.43 10.96
CA SER A 79 -33.86 7.97 12.23
C SER A 79 -33.56 6.49 12.49
N ALA A 80 -33.65 5.64 11.47
CA ALA A 80 -33.29 4.23 11.56
C ALA A 80 -31.81 4.05 11.92
N LYS A 81 -30.90 4.81 11.27
CA LYS A 81 -29.46 4.78 11.59
C LYS A 81 -29.13 5.28 12.98
N ALA A 82 -29.83 6.30 13.47
CA ALA A 82 -29.64 6.81 14.84
C ALA A 82 -30.19 5.86 15.93
N ASN A 83 -31.01 4.88 15.58
CA ASN A 83 -31.60 3.90 16.50
C ASN A 83 -31.21 2.45 16.15
N ARG A 84 -30.19 2.23 15.30
CA ARG A 84 -29.72 0.90 14.91
C ARG A 84 -29.30 0.10 16.16
N PRO A 85 -29.62 -1.20 16.27
CA PRO A 85 -29.13 -2.01 17.37
C PRO A 85 -27.63 -2.26 17.23
N LEU A 86 -26.97 -2.58 18.35
CA LEU A 86 -25.56 -3.03 18.39
C LEU A 86 -24.54 -2.05 17.76
N ASP A 87 -24.82 -0.75 17.74
CA ASP A 87 -23.90 0.29 17.26
C ASP A 87 -22.58 0.30 18.06
N GLY A 88 -21.43 0.17 17.38
CA GLY A 88 -20.11 0.14 18.00
C GLY A 88 -19.77 -1.11 18.82
N VAL A 89 -20.63 -2.14 18.84
CA VAL A 89 -20.37 -3.41 19.53
C VAL A 89 -19.34 -4.23 18.74
N ASP A 90 -18.45 -4.94 19.44
CA ASP A 90 -17.52 -5.88 18.81
C ASP A 90 -18.30 -6.99 18.07
N TRP A 91 -17.83 -7.44 16.91
CA TRP A 91 -18.53 -8.50 16.17
C TRP A 91 -18.67 -9.76 17.04
N GLY A 92 -17.65 -10.07 17.85
CA GLY A 92 -17.61 -11.24 18.71
C GLY A 92 -18.45 -11.19 19.99
N ASP A 93 -19.01 -10.03 20.35
CA ASP A 93 -19.88 -9.85 21.53
C ASP A 93 -21.38 -10.04 21.23
N GLY A 94 -21.74 -10.32 19.97
CA GLY A 94 -23.08 -10.71 19.53
C GLY A 94 -23.11 -12.09 18.87
N ASP A 95 -24.21 -12.40 18.18
CA ASP A 95 -24.17 -13.43 17.12
C ASP A 95 -23.34 -12.83 15.97
N ALA A 96 -22.03 -13.08 16.00
CA ALA A 96 -21.02 -12.53 15.09
C ALA A 96 -21.24 -13.00 13.65
N PRO A 97 -20.87 -12.22 12.61
CA PRO A 97 -20.54 -12.77 11.29
C PRO A 97 -19.62 -14.00 11.40
N ASP A 98 -19.68 -14.91 10.42
CA ASP A 98 -18.95 -16.19 10.44
C ASP A 98 -18.36 -16.44 9.07
N HIS A 99 -17.04 -16.45 8.96
CA HIS A 99 -16.38 -16.85 7.73
C HIS A 99 -16.58 -18.36 7.51
N PHE A 100 -17.11 -18.73 6.34
CA PHE A 100 -16.96 -20.10 5.88
C PHE A 100 -15.51 -20.29 5.42
N ASP A 101 -14.74 -21.06 6.19
CA ASP A 101 -13.67 -21.89 5.63
C ASP A 101 -14.32 -22.92 4.68
N ASP A 102 -14.59 -22.47 3.44
CA ASP A 102 -14.82 -23.37 2.32
C ASP A 102 -13.50 -24.15 2.10
N ASP A 103 -13.40 -25.35 2.67
CA ASP A 103 -12.29 -26.35 2.53
C ASP A 103 -12.09 -26.82 1.04
N GLU A 104 -12.72 -26.13 0.09
CA GLU A 104 -12.58 -26.32 -1.35
C GLU A 104 -11.31 -25.60 -1.85
N PRO A 105 -10.38 -26.32 -2.50
CA PRO A 105 -9.11 -25.72 -2.92
C PRO A 105 -9.32 -24.60 -3.95
N ARG A 106 -8.54 -23.51 -3.79
CA ARG A 106 -8.47 -22.38 -4.73
C ARG A 106 -8.52 -22.86 -6.18
N ALA A 107 -9.53 -22.41 -6.92
CA ALA A 107 -9.68 -22.73 -8.34
C ALA A 107 -8.60 -22.05 -9.19
N GLU A 108 -7.49 -22.75 -9.43
CA GLU A 108 -6.50 -22.39 -10.45
C GLU A 108 -7.09 -22.51 -11.87
N ALA A 109 -7.72 -21.44 -12.38
CA ALA A 109 -7.91 -21.19 -13.82
C ALA A 109 -8.55 -19.82 -14.13
N GLY A 110 -7.98 -18.71 -13.67
CA GLY A 110 -8.49 -17.37 -13.99
C GLY A 110 -7.62 -16.23 -13.47
N ALA A 111 -7.74 -15.04 -14.07
CA ALA A 111 -7.15 -13.83 -13.51
C ALA A 111 -8.01 -13.39 -12.31
N ALA A 112 -7.39 -13.16 -11.15
CA ALA A 112 -8.10 -12.91 -9.89
C ALA A 112 -9.19 -11.83 -10.03
N LEU A 113 -10.36 -12.09 -9.42
CA LEU A 113 -11.56 -11.26 -9.53
C LEU A 113 -11.62 -10.10 -8.53
N SER A 114 -10.90 -10.21 -7.41
CA SER A 114 -10.91 -9.23 -6.31
C SER A 114 -9.55 -9.16 -5.60
N ALA A 115 -8.45 -9.05 -6.36
CA ALA A 115 -7.11 -9.03 -5.76
C ALA A 115 -6.77 -7.71 -5.05
N ARG A 116 -7.42 -6.58 -5.39
CA ARG A 116 -7.22 -5.27 -4.76
C ARG A 116 -8.51 -4.46 -4.80
N LEU A 117 -8.86 -3.76 -3.73
CA LEU A 117 -10.03 -2.91 -3.67
C LEU A 117 -9.74 -1.51 -4.24
N THR A 118 -9.56 -1.43 -5.56
CA THR A 118 -9.09 -0.22 -6.26
C THR A 118 -9.82 0.01 -7.57
N GLY A 119 -9.89 1.26 -8.03
CA GLY A 119 -10.44 1.59 -9.35
C GLY A 119 -11.93 1.30 -9.46
N ARG A 120 -12.33 0.55 -10.48
CA ARG A 120 -13.73 0.18 -10.73
C ARG A 120 -14.00 -1.25 -10.27
N VAL A 121 -15.04 -1.43 -9.46
CA VAL A 121 -15.47 -2.74 -8.93
C VAL A 121 -16.91 -3.01 -9.34
N ALA A 122 -17.16 -4.12 -10.06
CA ALA A 122 -18.52 -4.54 -10.37
C ALA A 122 -19.15 -5.29 -9.20
N VAL A 123 -20.33 -4.87 -8.79
CA VAL A 123 -21.11 -5.50 -7.70
C VAL A 123 -22.39 -6.07 -8.28
N GLY A 124 -22.43 -7.40 -8.41
CA GLY A 124 -23.60 -8.14 -8.88
C GLY A 124 -24.56 -8.42 -7.73
N VAL A 125 -25.53 -7.56 -7.48
CA VAL A 125 -26.53 -7.76 -6.41
C VAL A 125 -27.67 -8.65 -6.92
N VAL A 126 -27.80 -9.86 -6.38
CA VAL A 126 -28.82 -10.84 -6.73
C VAL A 126 -29.79 -10.99 -5.57
N ILE A 127 -31.01 -10.47 -5.71
CA ILE A 127 -32.08 -10.63 -4.71
C ILE A 127 -32.85 -11.90 -5.05
N VAL A 128 -32.73 -12.93 -4.21
CA VAL A 128 -33.32 -14.26 -4.43
C VAL A 128 -34.67 -14.35 -3.70
N GLU A 129 -35.73 -14.41 -4.48
CA GLU A 129 -37.11 -14.54 -4.01
C GLU A 129 -37.63 -15.96 -4.16
N GLY A 130 -38.38 -16.44 -3.17
CA GLY A 130 -39.04 -17.74 -3.22
C GLY A 130 -40.53 -17.72 -3.57
N PRO A 131 -41.16 -18.90 -3.61
CA PRO A 131 -42.55 -19.06 -4.02
C PRO A 131 -43.58 -18.64 -2.96
N THR A 132 -43.17 -18.35 -1.72
CA THR A 132 -44.02 -17.97 -0.60
C THR A 132 -43.77 -16.52 -0.17
N ASP A 133 -44.75 -15.87 0.44
CA ASP A 133 -44.62 -14.45 0.84
C ASP A 133 -43.53 -14.23 1.90
N ALA A 134 -43.22 -15.23 2.72
CA ALA A 134 -42.10 -15.20 3.67
C ALA A 134 -40.72 -15.18 2.98
N LEU A 135 -40.64 -15.68 1.74
CA LEU A 135 -39.41 -15.74 0.94
C LEU A 135 -39.33 -14.61 -0.11
N ARG A 136 -40.29 -13.69 -0.14
CA ARG A 136 -40.33 -12.56 -1.09
C ARG A 136 -39.84 -11.28 -0.44
N PHE A 137 -39.27 -10.40 -1.25
CA PHE A 137 -38.92 -9.05 -0.87
C PHE A 137 -39.97 -8.09 -1.44
N SER A 138 -40.59 -7.30 -0.58
CA SER A 138 -41.39 -6.14 -1.00
C SER A 138 -40.53 -5.11 -1.74
N ALA A 139 -41.15 -4.17 -2.45
CA ALA A 139 -40.44 -3.10 -3.15
C ALA A 139 -39.60 -2.25 -2.19
N ASP A 140 -40.11 -2.01 -0.97
CA ASP A 140 -39.44 -1.24 0.07
C ASP A 140 -38.22 -2.00 0.60
N GLU A 141 -38.32 -3.32 0.83
CA GLU A 141 -37.17 -4.15 1.25
C GLU A 141 -36.08 -4.24 0.17
N ARG A 142 -36.44 -4.30 -1.12
CA ARG A 142 -35.46 -4.24 -2.22
C ARG A 142 -34.75 -2.88 -2.25
N THR A 143 -35.50 -1.80 -2.09
CA THR A 143 -34.95 -0.43 -2.03
C THR A 143 -34.04 -0.26 -0.81
N LYS A 144 -34.44 -0.81 0.34
CA LYS A 144 -33.66 -0.83 1.58
C LYS A 144 -32.34 -1.59 1.40
N VAL A 145 -32.35 -2.81 0.84
CA VAL A 145 -31.13 -3.56 0.51
C VAL A 145 -30.17 -2.72 -0.33
N VAL A 146 -30.65 -2.08 -1.40
CA VAL A 146 -29.79 -1.26 -2.28
C VAL A 146 -29.32 0.01 -1.59
N ALA A 147 -30.12 0.64 -0.72
CA ALA A 147 -29.73 1.80 0.09
C ALA A 147 -28.65 1.47 1.12
N GLU A 148 -28.75 0.32 1.77
CA GLU A 148 -27.78 -0.17 2.74
C GLU A 148 -26.45 -0.53 2.06
N VAL A 149 -26.49 -1.31 0.98
CA VAL A 149 -25.32 -1.62 0.13
C VAL A 149 -24.67 -0.34 -0.39
N GLN A 150 -25.47 0.64 -0.85
CA GLN A 150 -24.94 1.93 -1.29
C GLN A 150 -24.22 2.62 -0.13
N ASN A 151 -24.84 2.77 1.03
CA ASN A 151 -24.26 3.45 2.20
C ASN A 151 -22.92 2.82 2.65
N GLY A 152 -22.87 1.49 2.80
CA GLY A 152 -21.67 0.77 3.21
C GLY A 152 -20.53 0.87 2.20
N LEU A 153 -20.85 0.74 0.92
CA LEU A 153 -19.86 0.86 -0.16
C LEU A 153 -19.42 2.31 -0.40
N SER A 154 -20.28 3.32 -0.21
CA SER A 154 -19.86 4.72 -0.21
C SER A 154 -18.75 4.93 0.82
N TRP A 155 -18.97 4.47 2.05
CA TRP A 155 -17.99 4.59 3.12
C TRP A 155 -16.71 3.82 2.84
N LEU A 156 -16.81 2.53 2.51
CA LEU A 156 -15.65 1.66 2.29
C LEU A 156 -14.81 2.11 1.08
N GLY A 157 -15.48 2.50 -0.02
CA GLY A 157 -14.81 2.95 -1.23
C GLY A 157 -14.07 4.27 -1.05
N ALA A 158 -14.61 5.18 -0.22
CA ALA A 158 -13.98 6.44 0.13
C ALA A 158 -12.82 6.30 1.14
N GLN A 159 -12.61 5.11 1.73
CA GLN A 159 -11.36 4.82 2.44
C GLN A 159 -10.20 4.69 1.43
N SER A 160 -10.42 4.15 0.23
CA SER A 160 -9.35 3.98 -0.77
C SER A 160 -8.79 5.33 -1.24
N SER A 161 -7.48 5.56 -1.13
CA SER A 161 -6.84 6.84 -1.46
C SER A 161 -5.48 6.63 -2.14
N PRO A 162 -5.09 7.43 -3.15
CA PRO A 162 -5.90 8.46 -3.81
C PRO A 162 -6.96 7.86 -4.77
N GLY A 163 -8.05 8.59 -4.97
CA GLY A 163 -9.02 8.34 -6.05
C GLY A 163 -10.30 7.57 -5.69
N GLY A 164 -10.37 6.90 -4.53
CA GLY A 164 -11.55 6.14 -4.11
C GLY A 164 -11.77 4.84 -4.89
N VAL A 165 -12.98 4.29 -4.75
CA VAL A 165 -13.50 3.17 -5.54
C VAL A 165 -14.80 3.58 -6.22
N THR A 166 -14.91 3.31 -7.51
CA THR A 166 -16.17 3.40 -8.26
C THR A 166 -16.86 2.04 -8.27
N TRP A 167 -18.02 1.95 -7.62
CA TRP A 167 -18.83 0.73 -7.58
C TRP A 167 -19.84 0.71 -8.73
N VAL A 168 -19.74 -0.28 -9.61
CA VAL A 168 -20.59 -0.41 -10.79
C VAL A 168 -21.59 -1.53 -10.56
N HIS A 169 -22.86 -1.18 -10.38
CA HIS A 169 -23.89 -2.11 -9.93
C HIS A 169 -24.59 -2.81 -11.10
N SER A 170 -24.88 -4.10 -10.91
CA SER A 170 -25.85 -4.86 -11.70
C SER A 170 -26.81 -5.54 -10.74
N ILE A 171 -28.05 -5.04 -10.65
CA ILE A 171 -29.05 -5.53 -9.70
C ILE A 171 -30.04 -6.44 -10.44
N ARG A 172 -30.29 -7.63 -9.90
CA ARG A 172 -31.22 -8.62 -10.48
C ARG A 172 -32.09 -9.25 -9.41
N THR A 173 -33.41 -9.12 -9.56
CA THR A 173 -34.36 -9.91 -8.77
C THR A 173 -34.60 -11.27 -9.45
N VAL A 174 -34.35 -12.38 -8.75
CA VAL A 174 -34.52 -13.74 -9.27
C VAL A 174 -35.64 -14.44 -8.51
N ASN A 175 -36.69 -14.86 -9.22
CA ASN A 175 -37.85 -15.54 -8.64
C ASN A 175 -37.75 -17.06 -8.83
N LEU A 176 -37.66 -17.80 -7.73
CA LEU A 176 -37.53 -19.25 -7.72
C LEU A 176 -38.87 -19.95 -7.42
N THR A 177 -39.03 -21.15 -7.96
CA THR A 177 -40.12 -22.07 -7.59
C THR A 177 -39.74 -23.06 -6.50
N VAL A 178 -38.48 -23.07 -6.05
CA VAL A 178 -37.96 -24.00 -5.03
C VAL A 178 -38.49 -23.60 -3.64
N GLN A 179 -39.05 -24.56 -2.90
CA GLN A 179 -39.48 -24.30 -1.52
C GLN A 179 -38.26 -24.20 -0.60
N ALA A 180 -38.33 -23.39 0.45
CA ALA A 180 -37.32 -23.43 1.51
C ALA A 180 -37.39 -24.77 2.26
N ASP A 181 -36.22 -25.33 2.59
CA ASP A 181 -36.09 -26.49 3.46
C ASP A 181 -35.06 -26.19 4.55
N ALA A 182 -35.57 -25.93 5.76
CA ALA A 182 -34.74 -25.65 6.93
C ALA A 182 -34.19 -26.93 7.60
N SER A 183 -34.57 -28.12 7.12
CA SER A 183 -34.06 -29.40 7.62
C SER A 183 -32.80 -29.89 6.89
N LEU A 184 -32.39 -29.19 5.83
CA LEU A 184 -31.14 -29.44 5.14
C LEU A 184 -29.92 -29.20 6.07
N PRO A 185 -28.86 -30.02 5.94
CA PRO A 185 -27.55 -29.73 6.49
C PRO A 185 -27.03 -28.33 6.09
N ASP A 186 -26.27 -27.70 6.97
CA ASP A 186 -25.82 -26.31 6.83
C ASP A 186 -25.03 -26.04 5.54
N ASP A 187 -24.19 -27.01 5.14
CA ASP A 187 -23.41 -27.04 3.88
C ASP A 187 -24.30 -27.14 2.62
N GLN A 188 -25.54 -27.58 2.76
CA GLN A 188 -26.47 -27.79 1.64
C GLN A 188 -27.51 -26.67 1.49
N LYS A 189 -27.74 -25.89 2.55
CA LYS A 189 -28.75 -24.81 2.57
C LYS A 189 -28.55 -23.77 1.47
N GLU A 190 -27.31 -23.34 1.21
CA GLU A 190 -27.03 -22.36 0.15
C GLU A 190 -27.28 -22.93 -1.25
N ALA A 191 -26.67 -24.09 -1.56
CA ALA A 191 -26.75 -24.69 -2.89
C ALA A 191 -28.21 -24.92 -3.33
N HIS A 192 -29.09 -25.26 -2.38
CA HIS A 192 -30.52 -25.47 -2.60
C HIS A 192 -31.27 -24.27 -3.22
N TRP A 193 -30.84 -23.03 -2.96
CA TRP A 193 -31.42 -21.82 -3.59
C TRP A 193 -30.47 -21.11 -4.55
N ARG A 194 -29.16 -21.11 -4.28
CA ARG A 194 -28.15 -20.47 -5.14
C ARG A 194 -28.09 -21.11 -6.51
N ASP A 195 -28.04 -22.45 -6.60
CA ASP A 195 -27.83 -23.12 -7.87
C ASP A 195 -29.04 -22.93 -8.83
N PRO A 196 -30.30 -23.02 -8.36
CA PRO A 196 -31.46 -22.55 -9.13
C PRO A 196 -31.40 -21.07 -9.51
N ALA A 197 -30.87 -20.19 -8.66
CA ALA A 197 -30.73 -18.77 -8.98
C ALA A 197 -29.68 -18.51 -10.08
N MET A 198 -28.54 -19.21 -10.05
CA MET A 198 -27.53 -19.15 -11.11
C MET A 198 -28.09 -19.67 -12.44
N ALA A 199 -28.83 -20.78 -12.42
CA ALA A 199 -29.53 -21.29 -13.59
C ALA A 199 -30.55 -20.29 -14.16
N ALA A 200 -31.30 -19.58 -13.32
CA ALA A 200 -32.22 -18.53 -13.74
C ALA A 200 -31.51 -17.27 -14.30
N LEU A 201 -30.26 -17.01 -13.88
CA LEU A 201 -29.39 -15.99 -14.47
C LEU A 201 -28.70 -16.45 -15.77
N GLY A 202 -28.79 -17.74 -16.13
CA GLY A 202 -28.20 -18.33 -17.34
C GLY A 202 -26.80 -18.93 -17.14
N PHE A 203 -26.35 -19.11 -15.90
CA PHE A 203 -25.03 -19.65 -15.55
C PHE A 203 -25.14 -21.08 -14.98
N PRO A 204 -24.04 -21.86 -14.99
CA PRO A 204 -23.99 -23.17 -14.33
C PRO A 204 -24.33 -23.11 -12.83
N ALA A 205 -24.68 -24.26 -12.26
CA ALA A 205 -24.77 -24.46 -10.82
C ALA A 205 -23.37 -24.43 -10.16
N GLY A 206 -23.33 -24.21 -8.83
CA GLY A 206 -22.11 -24.22 -8.03
C GLY A 206 -21.25 -22.97 -8.18
N MET A 207 -20.15 -22.92 -7.41
CA MET A 207 -19.26 -21.76 -7.34
C MET A 207 -18.62 -21.39 -8.68
N ALA A 208 -18.33 -22.36 -9.54
CA ALA A 208 -17.86 -22.10 -10.91
C ALA A 208 -18.85 -21.25 -11.73
N GLY A 209 -20.16 -21.39 -11.50
CA GLY A 209 -21.18 -20.53 -12.10
C GLY A 209 -21.15 -19.11 -11.54
N VAL A 210 -20.91 -18.94 -10.23
CA VAL A 210 -20.75 -17.63 -9.59
C VAL A 210 -19.51 -16.90 -10.12
N THR A 211 -18.37 -17.60 -10.23
CA THR A 211 -17.15 -17.07 -10.87
C THR A 211 -17.41 -16.64 -12.32
N ALA A 212 -18.09 -17.47 -13.11
CA ALA A 212 -18.42 -17.14 -14.50
C ALA A 212 -19.36 -15.92 -14.62
N TYR A 213 -20.29 -15.74 -13.67
CA TYR A 213 -21.14 -14.56 -13.62
C TYR A 213 -20.34 -13.31 -13.23
N ALA A 214 -19.49 -13.37 -12.21
CA ALA A 214 -18.59 -12.28 -11.82
C ALA A 214 -17.67 -11.84 -12.98
N GLU A 215 -17.06 -12.78 -13.72
CA GLU A 215 -16.27 -12.48 -14.91
C GLU A 215 -17.10 -11.80 -16.03
N SER A 216 -18.35 -12.25 -16.22
CA SER A 216 -19.24 -11.63 -17.19
C SER A 216 -19.60 -10.19 -16.82
N LEU A 217 -19.76 -9.90 -15.52
CA LEU A 217 -19.97 -8.55 -14.99
C LEU A 217 -18.71 -7.70 -15.20
N ARG A 218 -17.54 -8.20 -14.81
CA ARG A 218 -16.24 -7.53 -15.01
C ARG A 218 -16.05 -7.08 -16.46
N THR A 219 -16.28 -8.02 -17.38
CA THR A 219 -16.10 -7.81 -18.82
C THR A 219 -17.14 -6.83 -19.40
N SER A 220 -18.41 -6.98 -19.03
CA SER A 220 -19.50 -6.17 -19.62
C SER A 220 -19.58 -4.74 -19.06
N LEU A 221 -19.26 -4.57 -17.77
CA LEU A 221 -19.29 -3.28 -17.06
C LEU A 221 -17.95 -2.52 -17.12
N ARG A 222 -16.90 -3.16 -17.69
CA ARG A 222 -15.53 -2.63 -17.81
C ARG A 222 -15.00 -2.17 -16.45
N THR A 223 -14.83 -3.13 -15.56
CA THR A 223 -14.30 -2.94 -14.22
C THR A 223 -12.99 -3.71 -14.06
N ASP A 224 -12.17 -3.31 -13.09
CA ASP A 224 -10.91 -3.98 -12.75
C ASP A 224 -11.20 -5.27 -11.99
N TRP A 225 -12.22 -5.21 -11.11
CA TRP A 225 -12.62 -6.27 -10.18
C TRP A 225 -14.12 -6.55 -10.28
N ALA A 226 -14.57 -7.70 -9.80
CA ALA A 226 -15.99 -8.05 -9.72
C ALA A 226 -16.29 -9.13 -8.67
N TYR A 227 -17.45 -9.02 -8.02
CA TYR A 227 -18.01 -10.07 -7.17
C TYR A 227 -19.54 -10.09 -7.21
N VAL A 228 -20.14 -11.15 -6.68
CA VAL A 228 -21.59 -11.37 -6.64
C VAL A 228 -22.05 -11.41 -5.19
N ALA A 229 -23.03 -10.58 -4.86
CA ALA A 229 -23.67 -10.50 -3.56
C ALA A 229 -25.10 -11.04 -3.64
N PHE A 230 -25.41 -12.09 -2.87
CA PHE A 230 -26.75 -12.68 -2.81
C PHE A 230 -27.50 -12.18 -1.58
N PHE A 231 -28.67 -11.57 -1.79
CA PHE A 231 -29.62 -11.25 -0.72
C PHE A 231 -30.76 -12.26 -0.73
N THR A 232 -31.07 -12.84 0.43
CA THR A 232 -32.06 -13.92 0.52
C THR A 232 -32.88 -13.88 1.81
N LYS A 233 -34.01 -14.60 1.78
CA LYS A 233 -34.82 -14.96 2.96
C LYS A 233 -34.93 -16.47 3.15
N TYR A 234 -34.21 -17.25 2.34
CA TYR A 234 -34.08 -18.69 2.54
C TYR A 234 -33.26 -19.01 3.80
N PRO A 235 -33.42 -20.19 4.42
CA PRO A 235 -32.55 -20.65 5.50
C PRO A 235 -31.08 -20.67 5.06
N LEU A 236 -30.19 -20.23 5.97
CA LEU A 236 -28.73 -20.28 5.82
C LEU A 236 -28.11 -21.03 7.02
N LYS A 237 -26.81 -21.31 6.95
CA LYS A 237 -26.00 -21.58 8.17
C LYS A 237 -25.87 -20.29 8.96
N HIS A 238 -25.51 -19.21 8.25
CA HIS A 238 -25.11 -17.95 8.83
C HIS A 238 -25.77 -16.74 8.13
N PHE A 239 -25.95 -15.63 8.84
CA PHE A 239 -26.74 -14.49 8.33
C PHE A 239 -25.97 -13.58 7.37
N GLY A 240 -24.65 -13.50 7.50
CA GLY A 240 -23.71 -12.85 6.61
C GLY A 240 -22.45 -13.71 6.53
N TYR A 241 -21.90 -13.87 5.33
CA TYR A 241 -20.61 -14.51 5.06
C TYR A 241 -20.14 -14.27 3.61
N ALA A 242 -18.82 -14.27 3.40
CA ALA A 242 -18.19 -14.13 2.10
C ALA A 242 -17.03 -15.13 1.89
N SER A 243 -16.70 -15.41 0.62
CA SER A 243 -15.51 -16.17 0.27
C SER A 243 -14.27 -15.26 0.32
N ILE A 244 -13.25 -15.64 1.09
CA ILE A 244 -12.01 -14.84 1.21
C ILE A 244 -11.27 -14.83 -0.15
N GLY A 245 -11.09 -13.64 -0.73
CA GLY A 245 -10.58 -13.48 -2.10
C GLY A 245 -11.64 -13.67 -3.20
N GLY A 246 -12.93 -13.64 -2.84
CA GLY A 246 -14.07 -13.68 -3.76
C GLY A 246 -14.45 -15.09 -4.23
N PRO A 247 -15.44 -15.22 -5.13
CA PRO A 247 -16.20 -14.16 -5.80
C PRO A 247 -17.60 -13.92 -5.19
N ARG A 248 -17.91 -14.50 -4.02
CA ARG A 248 -19.26 -14.55 -3.43
C ARG A 248 -19.33 -13.82 -2.08
N LEU A 249 -20.40 -13.06 -1.89
CA LEU A 249 -20.93 -12.61 -0.60
C LEU A 249 -22.40 -13.09 -0.49
N VAL A 250 -22.83 -13.57 0.68
CA VAL A 250 -24.23 -13.95 0.96
C VAL A 250 -24.73 -13.20 2.19
N MET A 251 -25.97 -12.72 2.14
CA MET A 251 -26.60 -12.01 3.25
C MET A 251 -28.11 -12.31 3.37
N ALA A 252 -28.56 -12.60 4.58
CA ALA A 252 -29.96 -12.68 4.94
C ALA A 252 -30.53 -11.27 5.16
N TYR A 253 -31.71 -10.98 4.61
CA TYR A 253 -32.33 -9.65 4.77
C TYR A 253 -32.52 -9.21 6.23
N ALA A 254 -32.84 -10.16 7.11
CA ALA A 254 -33.03 -9.87 8.53
C ALA A 254 -31.73 -9.46 9.23
N ASN A 255 -30.55 -9.85 8.70
CA ASN A 255 -29.24 -9.62 9.31
C ASN A 255 -29.17 -10.10 10.79
N ASP A 256 -29.92 -11.16 11.09
CA ASP A 256 -30.18 -11.70 12.43
C ASP A 256 -30.46 -10.62 13.51
N GLY A 257 -29.83 -10.72 14.69
CA GLY A 257 -29.96 -9.75 15.79
C GLY A 257 -29.48 -8.32 15.45
N TRP A 258 -28.77 -8.12 14.34
CA TRP A 258 -28.30 -6.80 13.88
C TRP A 258 -29.38 -6.04 13.10
N GLY A 259 -30.35 -6.71 12.50
CA GLY A 259 -31.44 -6.07 11.76
C GLY A 259 -31.03 -5.46 10.40
N PRO A 260 -32.01 -5.17 9.52
CA PRO A 260 -31.76 -4.59 8.19
C PRO A 260 -31.05 -3.23 8.21
N ASP A 261 -31.09 -2.51 9.33
CA ASP A 261 -30.44 -1.21 9.52
C ASP A 261 -28.93 -1.29 9.77
N ASN A 262 -28.36 -2.50 9.88
CA ASN A 262 -26.91 -2.75 9.92
C ASN A 262 -26.37 -3.47 8.67
N ILE A 263 -27.19 -3.65 7.62
CA ILE A 263 -26.73 -4.25 6.36
C ILE A 263 -25.56 -3.44 5.80
N ASP A 264 -25.56 -2.11 5.90
CA ASP A 264 -24.45 -1.27 5.41
C ASP A 264 -23.07 -1.65 5.97
N ARG A 265 -22.93 -1.82 7.29
CA ARG A 265 -21.66 -2.15 7.93
C ARG A 265 -21.27 -3.61 7.75
N VAL A 266 -22.21 -4.53 7.92
CA VAL A 266 -21.93 -5.96 7.68
C VAL A 266 -21.55 -6.15 6.21
N PHE A 267 -22.19 -5.49 5.26
CA PHE A 267 -21.82 -5.59 3.85
C PHE A 267 -20.44 -5.00 3.54
N ALA A 268 -20.03 -3.92 4.23
CA ALA A 268 -18.68 -3.38 4.14
C ALA A 268 -17.62 -4.35 4.70
N HIS A 269 -17.89 -4.96 5.87
CA HIS A 269 -17.08 -6.01 6.50
C HIS A 269 -16.90 -7.23 5.58
N GLU A 270 -18.00 -7.79 5.08
CA GLU A 270 -18.00 -8.95 4.18
C GLU A 270 -17.34 -8.64 2.82
N THR A 271 -17.47 -7.41 2.32
CA THR A 271 -16.70 -6.94 1.16
C THR A 271 -15.21 -6.92 1.47
N GLY A 272 -14.79 -6.73 2.72
CA GLY A 272 -13.41 -6.85 3.14
C GLY A 272 -12.83 -8.25 2.93
N HIS A 273 -13.57 -9.29 3.29
CA HIS A 273 -13.20 -10.69 3.00
C HIS A 273 -13.10 -10.96 1.50
N VAL A 274 -14.02 -10.45 0.68
CA VAL A 274 -13.94 -10.57 -0.79
C VAL A 274 -12.60 -10.07 -1.34
N PHE A 275 -11.98 -9.06 -0.71
CA PHE A 275 -10.66 -8.53 -1.07
C PHE A 275 -9.50 -9.05 -0.20
N GLY A 276 -9.74 -10.07 0.62
CA GLY A 276 -8.71 -10.83 1.32
C GLY A 276 -8.37 -10.36 2.74
N ALA A 277 -9.19 -9.49 3.35
CA ALA A 277 -9.08 -9.14 4.75
C ALA A 277 -9.52 -10.30 5.67
N PRO A 278 -8.80 -10.57 6.78
CA PRO A 278 -9.22 -11.51 7.81
C PRO A 278 -10.11 -10.84 8.86
N ASP A 279 -10.76 -11.66 9.69
CA ASP A 279 -11.40 -11.19 10.92
C ASP A 279 -10.38 -10.80 12.00
N GLU A 280 -10.71 -9.76 12.76
CA GLU A 280 -9.85 -9.18 13.79
C GLU A 280 -10.41 -9.38 15.21
N TYR A 281 -11.68 -9.79 15.37
CA TYR A 281 -12.32 -10.01 16.68
C TYR A 281 -11.96 -11.37 17.31
N ALA A 282 -11.97 -11.46 18.64
CA ALA A 282 -11.44 -12.62 19.36
C ALA A 282 -12.14 -13.95 19.03
N SER A 283 -13.47 -13.96 18.93
CA SER A 283 -14.26 -15.19 18.74
C SER A 283 -14.16 -15.79 17.33
N SER A 284 -13.64 -15.05 16.33
CA SER A 284 -13.25 -15.60 15.02
C SER A 284 -12.08 -16.60 15.10
N GLY A 285 -11.36 -16.62 16.23
CA GLY A 285 -10.11 -17.38 16.34
C GLY A 285 -8.93 -16.72 15.62
N CYS A 286 -9.01 -15.40 15.34
CA CYS A 286 -7.93 -14.65 14.69
C CYS A 286 -6.55 -14.89 15.33
N THR A 287 -5.49 -14.72 14.54
CA THR A 287 -4.10 -14.77 15.02
C THR A 287 -3.26 -13.67 14.38
N CYS A 288 -2.21 -13.21 15.07
CA CYS A 288 -1.32 -12.14 14.61
C CYS A 288 -0.33 -12.56 13.52
N GLY A 289 -0.53 -13.76 12.94
CA GLY A 289 0.25 -14.31 11.84
C GLY A 289 -0.53 -14.31 10.53
N GLY A 290 -0.22 -15.32 9.71
CA GLY A 290 -0.81 -15.47 8.38
C GLY A 290 -0.21 -14.52 7.35
N SER A 291 -0.76 -14.61 6.14
CA SER A 291 -0.39 -13.78 5.00
C SER A 291 -1.68 -13.44 4.26
N TRP A 292 -2.17 -12.22 4.48
CA TRP A 292 -3.53 -11.83 4.10
C TRP A 292 -3.54 -10.74 3.03
N GLY A 293 -4.56 -10.81 2.16
CA GLY A 293 -4.78 -9.84 1.10
C GLY A 293 -3.66 -9.69 0.08
N PHE A 294 -3.69 -8.58 -0.68
CA PHE A 294 -2.75 -8.32 -1.77
C PHE A 294 -1.27 -8.26 -1.33
N PHE A 295 -1.01 -7.60 -0.20
CA PHE A 295 0.35 -7.37 0.30
C PHE A 295 0.85 -8.50 1.23
N GLY A 296 0.06 -9.55 1.43
CA GLY A 296 0.44 -10.70 2.25
C GLY A 296 0.75 -10.35 3.71
N LYS A 297 0.18 -9.27 4.25
CA LYS A 297 0.50 -8.75 5.59
C LYS A 297 -0.15 -9.63 6.68
N PRO A 298 0.51 -9.84 7.84
CA PRO A 298 -0.10 -10.48 9.00
C PRO A 298 -1.29 -9.70 9.56
N ASN A 299 -2.14 -10.35 10.36
CA ASN A 299 -3.27 -9.71 11.02
C ASN A 299 -2.89 -9.09 12.39
N ALA A 300 -2.15 -7.99 12.35
CA ALA A 300 -1.60 -7.38 13.57
C ALA A 300 -2.61 -6.61 14.45
N ASN A 301 -3.88 -6.43 14.02
CA ASN A 301 -4.95 -5.88 14.88
C ASN A 301 -5.73 -6.95 15.65
N CYS A 302 -5.41 -8.24 15.47
CA CYS A 302 -6.18 -9.34 16.03
C CYS A 302 -6.29 -9.27 17.57
N ASP A 303 -7.53 -9.27 18.07
CA ASP A 303 -7.91 -9.12 19.47
C ASP A 303 -7.33 -10.20 20.39
N ASN A 304 -7.03 -11.40 19.86
CA ASN A 304 -6.46 -12.51 20.64
C ASN A 304 -4.97 -12.34 21.00
N CYS A 305 -4.24 -11.38 20.39
CA CYS A 305 -2.78 -11.33 20.48
C CYS A 305 -2.12 -9.97 20.23
N ALA A 306 -2.82 -8.99 19.65
CA ALA A 306 -2.32 -7.63 19.57
C ALA A 306 -2.11 -7.06 20.97
N THR A 307 -1.11 -6.20 21.16
CA THR A 307 -0.85 -5.59 22.48
C THR A 307 -1.92 -4.58 22.85
N ASP A 308 -2.37 -3.79 21.86
CA ASP A 308 -3.41 -2.78 21.97
C ASP A 308 -4.29 -2.81 20.69
N PRO A 309 -5.21 -3.79 20.54
CA PRO A 309 -6.11 -3.85 19.38
C PRO A 309 -7.06 -2.64 19.36
N VAL A 310 -7.23 -2.03 18.19
CA VAL A 310 -8.09 -0.85 17.98
C VAL A 310 -9.38 -1.22 17.23
N PRO A 311 -10.45 -0.41 17.30
CA PRO A 311 -11.65 -0.69 16.52
C PRO A 311 -11.35 -0.64 15.02
N CYS A 312 -12.12 -1.43 14.28
CA CYS A 312 -11.97 -1.63 12.85
C CYS A 312 -13.25 -2.28 12.32
N ILE A 313 -13.58 -2.07 11.05
CA ILE A 313 -14.68 -2.76 10.36
C ILE A 313 -14.49 -4.28 10.33
N MET A 314 -13.26 -4.78 10.40
CA MET A 314 -12.97 -6.23 10.52
C MET A 314 -13.00 -6.75 11.97
N LYS A 315 -13.20 -5.87 12.96
CA LYS A 315 -13.25 -6.20 14.40
C LYS A 315 -14.63 -5.93 15.04
N SER A 316 -15.29 -4.84 14.64
CA SER A 316 -16.44 -4.29 15.34
C SER A 316 -17.41 -3.60 14.40
N ASN A 317 -18.66 -3.45 14.85
CA ASN A 317 -19.72 -2.73 14.14
C ASN A 317 -19.54 -1.20 14.20
N SER A 318 -18.39 -0.71 13.70
CA SER A 318 -17.97 0.69 13.72
C SER A 318 -17.57 1.17 12.33
N TRP A 319 -17.63 2.49 12.11
CA TRP A 319 -17.17 3.12 10.86
C TRP A 319 -15.68 3.47 10.94
N GLU A 320 -14.83 2.50 11.30
CA GLU A 320 -13.38 2.66 11.48
C GLU A 320 -12.59 1.64 10.65
N VAL A 321 -11.35 1.96 10.29
CA VAL A 321 -10.41 1.05 9.62
C VAL A 321 -9.07 1.16 10.35
N CYS A 322 -8.53 0.05 10.86
CA CYS A 322 -7.22 0.05 11.52
C CYS A 322 -6.09 0.22 10.50
N ASN A 323 -4.84 0.42 10.97
CA ASN A 323 -3.70 0.59 10.07
C ASN A 323 -3.34 -0.68 9.25
N HIS A 324 -3.90 -1.85 9.58
CA HIS A 324 -3.53 -3.14 8.96
C HIS A 324 -4.47 -3.55 7.82
N THR A 325 -5.79 -3.42 8.00
CA THR A 325 -6.79 -3.75 6.98
C THR A 325 -6.56 -3.11 5.60
N PRO A 326 -6.05 -1.85 5.47
CA PRO A 326 -5.75 -1.24 4.17
C PRO A 326 -4.78 -2.04 3.30
N TYR A 327 -3.83 -2.72 3.94
CA TYR A 327 -2.91 -3.62 3.26
C TYR A 327 -3.59 -4.92 2.84
N HIS A 328 -4.51 -5.45 3.64
CA HIS A 328 -5.23 -6.66 3.24
C HIS A 328 -6.17 -6.36 2.06
N LEU A 329 -6.92 -5.26 2.12
CA LEU A 329 -7.78 -4.78 1.03
C LEU A 329 -6.99 -4.40 -0.24
N GLY A 330 -5.67 -4.29 -0.18
CA GLY A 330 -4.82 -3.94 -1.33
C GLY A 330 -5.03 -2.51 -1.82
N PHE A 331 -5.46 -1.59 -0.94
CA PHE A 331 -5.61 -0.17 -1.25
C PHE A 331 -4.30 0.44 -1.77
N PRO A 332 -4.34 1.56 -2.52
CA PRO A 332 -3.13 2.25 -2.91
C PRO A 332 -2.39 2.69 -1.64
N GLN A 333 -1.06 2.67 -1.69
CA GLN A 333 -0.21 3.08 -0.58
C GLN A 333 0.25 4.51 -0.88
N GLY A 334 0.06 5.42 0.06
CA GLY A 334 0.64 6.75 -0.03
C GLY A 334 2.16 6.67 0.13
N GLN A 335 2.89 7.60 -0.50
CA GLN A 335 4.33 7.76 -0.26
C GLN A 335 4.55 9.02 0.57
N ARG A 336 5.30 8.89 1.65
CA ARG A 336 5.76 10.01 2.47
C ARG A 336 7.27 10.13 2.34
N TYR A 337 7.71 11.36 2.11
CA TYR A 337 9.07 11.70 1.74
C TYR A 337 9.77 12.36 2.91
N SER A 338 10.95 11.85 3.21
CA SER A 338 11.86 12.33 4.24
C SER A 338 13.24 12.62 3.64
N GLY A 339 13.99 13.54 4.22
CA GLY A 339 15.27 13.94 3.66
C GLY A 339 16.13 14.74 4.62
N VAL A 340 17.43 14.44 4.58
CA VAL A 340 18.46 15.06 5.39
C VAL A 340 19.21 16.08 4.54
N PHE A 341 19.41 17.27 5.09
CA PHE A 341 20.02 18.39 4.39
C PHE A 341 21.25 18.90 5.12
N THR A 342 22.37 19.06 4.41
CA THR A 342 23.60 19.66 4.95
C THR A 342 24.13 20.76 4.02
N ALA A 343 24.99 21.65 4.52
CA ALA A 343 25.54 22.73 3.72
C ALA A 343 26.43 22.20 2.57
N GLY A 344 26.10 22.58 1.34
CA GLY A 344 26.77 22.09 0.14
C GLY A 344 26.68 23.05 -1.04
N GLY A 345 27.61 22.91 -1.98
CA GLY A 345 27.69 23.72 -3.21
C GLY A 345 27.62 22.85 -4.47
N GLY A 346 27.70 23.50 -5.63
CA GLY A 346 27.66 22.83 -6.93
C GLY A 346 26.25 22.41 -7.37
N GLY A 347 26.21 21.67 -8.48
CA GLY A 347 25.00 21.08 -9.04
C GLY A 347 24.46 19.92 -8.20
N TYR A 348 23.17 19.66 -8.33
CA TYR A 348 22.44 18.67 -7.54
C TYR A 348 21.16 18.22 -8.26
N GLY A 349 20.63 17.06 -7.88
CA GLY A 349 19.37 16.52 -8.39
C GLY A 349 18.75 15.49 -7.46
N LEU A 350 17.47 15.22 -7.67
CA LEU A 350 16.70 14.13 -7.06
C LEU A 350 15.78 13.59 -8.15
N TRP A 351 15.80 12.28 -8.34
CA TRP A 351 14.90 11.55 -9.23
C TRP A 351 14.18 10.49 -8.41
N VAL A 352 12.85 10.50 -8.38
CA VAL A 352 12.04 9.62 -7.51
C VAL A 352 11.07 8.76 -8.30
N ASN A 353 10.70 7.64 -7.70
CA ASN A 353 9.55 6.82 -8.10
C ASN A 353 9.62 6.29 -9.55
N ALA A 354 10.83 6.15 -10.10
CA ALA A 354 11.05 5.63 -11.44
C ALA A 354 11.03 4.09 -11.44
N ASP A 355 10.67 3.46 -12.56
CA ASP A 355 11.07 2.06 -12.78
C ASP A 355 12.58 1.96 -13.07
N TRP A 356 13.13 0.74 -13.02
CA TRP A 356 14.56 0.50 -13.19
C TRP A 356 15.14 1.08 -14.49
N ASN A 357 14.43 0.95 -15.61
CA ASN A 357 14.94 1.38 -16.91
C ASN A 357 14.99 2.91 -16.99
N HIS A 358 13.95 3.58 -16.51
CA HIS A 358 13.91 5.04 -16.44
C HIS A 358 14.90 5.60 -15.42
N PHE A 359 15.07 4.93 -14.27
CA PHE A 359 16.07 5.31 -13.26
C PHE A 359 17.50 5.20 -13.81
N VAL A 360 17.86 4.07 -14.42
CA VAL A 360 19.20 3.85 -15.01
C VAL A 360 19.47 4.85 -16.14
N ALA A 361 18.48 5.12 -17.00
CA ALA A 361 18.62 6.14 -18.05
C ALA A 361 18.91 7.53 -17.45
N LYS A 362 18.21 7.90 -16.37
CA LYS A 362 18.41 9.19 -15.69
C LYS A 362 19.74 9.27 -14.95
N TRP A 363 20.13 8.20 -14.27
CA TRP A 363 21.44 8.06 -13.62
C TRP A 363 22.58 8.24 -14.64
N GLN A 364 22.46 7.65 -15.83
CA GLN A 364 23.43 7.82 -16.92
C GLN A 364 23.42 9.25 -17.49
N GLU A 365 22.26 9.84 -17.77
CA GLU A 365 22.10 11.24 -18.22
C GLU A 365 22.82 12.21 -17.26
N TRP A 366 22.51 12.11 -15.97
CA TRP A 366 23.07 13.01 -14.95
C TRP A 366 24.54 12.70 -14.63
N SER A 367 24.98 11.46 -14.76
CA SER A 367 26.41 11.11 -14.69
C SER A 367 27.22 11.73 -15.83
N GLY A 368 26.65 11.75 -17.05
CA GLY A 368 27.24 12.47 -18.19
C GLY A 368 27.24 14.00 -17.99
N ALA A 369 26.29 14.54 -17.21
CA ALA A 369 26.21 15.96 -16.85
C ALA A 369 27.07 16.37 -15.64
N GLY A 370 27.93 15.48 -15.13
CA GLY A 370 28.83 15.77 -14.01
C GLY A 370 28.18 15.76 -12.62
N LEU A 371 27.04 15.08 -12.47
CA LEU A 371 26.53 14.64 -11.18
C LEU A 371 26.97 13.19 -10.89
N ARG A 372 26.82 12.73 -9.65
CA ARG A 372 26.92 11.33 -9.26
C ARG A 372 25.79 11.01 -8.30
N LEU A 373 25.32 9.77 -8.36
CA LEU A 373 24.43 9.21 -7.35
C LEU A 373 25.20 9.13 -6.02
N ASP A 374 24.56 9.57 -4.95
CA ASP A 374 25.05 9.48 -3.58
C ASP A 374 24.24 8.48 -2.75
N GLU A 375 22.94 8.36 -3.06
CA GLU A 375 21.91 7.69 -2.26
C GLU A 375 20.93 6.96 -3.20
N LEU A 376 20.41 5.79 -2.81
CA LEU A 376 19.44 5.00 -3.57
C LEU A 376 18.40 4.35 -2.64
N GLU A 377 17.20 4.91 -2.65
CA GLU A 377 16.04 4.40 -1.89
C GLU A 377 15.11 3.57 -2.80
N ILE A 378 14.80 2.31 -2.40
CA ILE A 378 13.96 1.38 -3.16
C ILE A 378 12.64 1.03 -2.44
N SER A 379 11.65 1.88 -2.69
CA SER A 379 10.29 1.69 -2.21
C SER A 379 9.45 0.69 -3.05
N LYS A 380 8.32 0.24 -2.47
CA LYS A 380 7.35 -0.68 -3.12
C LYS A 380 5.90 -0.19 -3.18
N PRO A 381 5.61 1.04 -3.64
CA PRO A 381 4.24 1.55 -3.74
C PRO A 381 3.39 0.65 -4.65
N GLY A 382 2.25 0.19 -4.14
CA GLY A 382 1.38 -0.73 -4.89
C GLY A 382 2.01 -2.10 -5.21
N GLY A 383 3.12 -2.47 -4.55
CA GLY A 383 3.84 -3.73 -4.76
C GLY A 383 4.85 -3.70 -5.91
N GLN A 384 5.00 -2.58 -6.60
CA GLN A 384 5.97 -2.40 -7.68
C GLN A 384 7.26 -1.79 -7.13
N LEU A 385 8.42 -2.33 -7.52
CA LEU A 385 9.73 -1.75 -7.21
C LEU A 385 9.85 -0.36 -7.86
N ARG A 386 10.25 0.64 -7.06
CA ARG A 386 10.40 2.03 -7.48
C ARG A 386 11.67 2.62 -6.88
N TYR A 387 12.49 3.18 -7.77
CA TYR A 387 13.82 3.67 -7.43
C TYR A 387 13.81 5.19 -7.30
N SER A 388 14.38 5.66 -6.20
CA SER A 388 14.63 7.07 -5.93
C SER A 388 16.12 7.28 -5.67
N GLY A 389 16.67 8.45 -6.00
CA GLY A 389 18.10 8.68 -5.83
C GLY A 389 18.50 10.15 -5.75
N VAL A 390 19.41 10.44 -4.82
CA VAL A 390 19.97 11.77 -4.57
C VAL A 390 21.28 11.91 -5.34
N PHE A 391 21.50 13.08 -5.94
CA PHE A 391 22.66 13.35 -6.76
C PHE A 391 23.38 14.64 -6.38
N SER A 392 24.71 14.58 -6.19
CA SER A 392 25.61 15.73 -6.03
C SER A 392 26.59 15.86 -7.20
N ALA A 393 27.21 17.03 -7.34
CA ALA A 393 28.28 17.26 -8.31
C ALA A 393 29.48 16.31 -8.11
N GLY A 394 29.97 15.72 -9.20
CA GLY A 394 31.17 14.89 -9.19
C GLY A 394 31.51 14.31 -10.56
N THR A 395 32.81 14.16 -10.83
CA THR A 395 33.32 13.63 -12.11
C THR A 395 34.19 12.38 -11.96
N GLY A 396 34.40 11.89 -10.73
CA GLY A 396 35.17 10.66 -10.50
C GLY A 396 34.46 9.40 -11.01
N GLY A 397 35.16 8.26 -10.99
CA GLY A 397 34.56 6.95 -11.25
C GLY A 397 33.36 6.66 -10.33
N TYR A 398 32.45 5.84 -10.82
CA TYR A 398 31.16 5.58 -10.18
C TYR A 398 30.57 4.22 -10.59
N GLY A 399 29.65 3.71 -9.80
CA GLY A 399 28.96 2.45 -10.07
C GLY A 399 27.62 2.36 -9.34
N LEU A 400 26.75 1.49 -9.85
CA LEU A 400 25.47 1.13 -9.27
C LEU A 400 25.27 -0.37 -9.50
N TRP A 401 25.03 -1.11 -8.43
CA TRP A 401 24.75 -2.55 -8.47
C TRP A 401 23.49 -2.80 -7.66
N ALA A 402 22.41 -3.31 -8.27
CA ALA A 402 21.08 -3.32 -7.64
C ALA A 402 20.42 -4.69 -7.67
N LEU A 403 19.62 -4.94 -6.64
CA LEU A 403 18.84 -6.16 -6.41
C LEU A 403 19.66 -7.47 -6.56
N ALA A 404 20.90 -7.45 -6.09
CA ALA A 404 21.78 -8.60 -6.12
C ALA A 404 21.52 -9.54 -4.93
N ASP A 405 21.79 -10.83 -5.09
CA ASP A 405 22.04 -11.68 -3.92
C ASP A 405 23.34 -11.26 -3.22
N TRP A 406 23.55 -11.72 -1.99
CA TRP A 406 24.69 -11.32 -1.18
C TRP A 406 26.04 -11.70 -1.79
N ASN A 407 26.15 -12.88 -2.41
CA ASN A 407 27.42 -13.35 -2.94
C ASN A 407 27.82 -12.54 -4.18
N SER A 408 26.85 -12.26 -5.06
CA SER A 408 26.96 -11.34 -6.19
C SER A 408 27.32 -9.93 -5.74
N PHE A 409 26.63 -9.41 -4.72
CA PHE A 409 26.88 -8.07 -4.18
C PHE A 409 28.31 -7.96 -3.60
N VAL A 410 28.74 -8.90 -2.77
CA VAL A 410 30.09 -8.91 -2.17
C VAL A 410 31.16 -9.06 -3.24
N ALA A 411 30.97 -9.92 -4.24
CA ALA A 411 31.91 -10.07 -5.35
C ALA A 411 32.07 -8.74 -6.11
N LYS A 412 30.96 -8.07 -6.43
CA LYS A 412 30.99 -6.76 -7.11
C LYS A 412 31.62 -5.66 -6.24
N TRP A 413 31.28 -5.63 -4.95
CA TRP A 413 31.86 -4.69 -3.99
C TRP A 413 33.37 -4.85 -3.86
N GLN A 414 33.89 -6.08 -3.81
CA GLN A 414 35.33 -6.37 -3.78
C GLN A 414 36.03 -5.97 -5.09
N GLU A 415 35.44 -6.31 -6.24
CA GLU A 415 35.94 -5.95 -7.57
C GLU A 415 36.11 -4.43 -7.71
N TRP A 416 35.03 -3.68 -7.45
CA TRP A 416 35.00 -2.22 -7.54
C TRP A 416 35.84 -1.54 -6.46
N SER A 417 35.97 -2.14 -5.27
CA SER A 417 36.91 -1.66 -4.24
C SER A 417 38.37 -1.77 -4.70
N GLY A 418 38.72 -2.84 -5.42
CA GLY A 418 40.03 -3.02 -6.05
C GLY A 418 40.30 -2.04 -7.20
N GLN A 419 39.25 -1.51 -7.83
CA GLN A 419 39.32 -0.49 -8.88
C GLN A 419 39.29 0.96 -8.35
N GLY A 420 39.28 1.16 -7.03
CA GLY A 420 39.29 2.49 -6.42
C GLY A 420 37.91 3.16 -6.34
N LEU A 421 36.84 2.38 -6.36
CA LEU A 421 35.51 2.82 -5.92
C LEU A 421 35.28 2.43 -4.46
N ARG A 422 34.32 3.06 -3.80
CA ARG A 422 33.82 2.73 -2.47
C ARG A 422 32.31 2.75 -2.49
N LEU A 423 31.70 1.78 -1.80
CA LEU A 423 30.30 1.83 -1.43
C LEU A 423 30.09 3.08 -0.55
N VAL A 424 29.06 3.86 -0.85
CA VAL A 424 28.69 5.07 -0.07
C VAL A 424 27.31 4.95 0.57
N ASP A 425 26.45 4.10 0.01
CA ASP A 425 25.06 3.85 0.42
C ASP A 425 24.70 2.39 0.08
N LEU A 426 23.76 1.81 0.84
CA LEU A 426 23.25 0.44 0.73
C LEU A 426 21.73 0.36 1.03
N ASP A 427 20.92 0.04 0.02
CA ASP A 427 19.53 -0.43 0.20
C ASP A 427 19.46 -1.97 0.30
N ILE A 428 18.54 -2.47 1.13
CA ILE A 428 18.25 -3.90 1.26
C ILE A 428 16.75 -4.14 1.13
N THR A 429 16.30 -4.37 -0.11
CA THR A 429 14.92 -4.72 -0.43
C THR A 429 14.64 -6.21 -0.22
N ASP A 430 13.55 -6.59 0.45
CA ASP A 430 13.01 -7.96 0.33
C ASP A 430 12.44 -8.17 -1.08
N VAL A 431 12.77 -9.26 -1.76
CA VAL A 431 12.11 -9.66 -3.02
C VAL A 431 11.73 -11.14 -2.92
N ASN A 432 10.43 -11.41 -2.90
CA ASN A 432 9.85 -12.76 -2.77
C ASN A 432 10.29 -13.49 -1.49
N GLY A 433 10.43 -12.78 -0.36
CA GLY A 433 10.88 -13.35 0.91
C GLY A 433 12.39 -13.56 1.02
N GLN A 434 13.17 -13.00 0.10
CA GLN A 434 14.63 -13.08 0.09
C GLN A 434 15.26 -11.67 0.07
N PRO A 435 16.28 -11.39 0.89
CA PRO A 435 17.00 -10.13 0.83
C PRO A 435 17.68 -9.95 -0.53
N ARG A 436 17.63 -8.72 -1.05
CA ARG A 436 18.34 -8.27 -2.23
C ARG A 436 19.03 -6.94 -1.94
N TYR A 437 20.31 -6.87 -2.27
CA TYR A 437 21.20 -5.79 -1.90
C TYR A 437 21.41 -4.87 -3.10
N SER A 438 21.29 -3.57 -2.87
CA SER A 438 21.56 -2.52 -3.85
C SER A 438 22.54 -1.52 -3.27
N GLY A 439 23.47 -1.01 -4.06
CA GLY A 439 24.56 -0.19 -3.53
C GLY A 439 25.10 0.80 -4.53
N VAL A 440 25.38 1.99 -4.03
CA VAL A 440 25.91 3.13 -4.78
C VAL A 440 27.40 3.26 -4.52
N PHE A 441 28.16 3.46 -5.61
CA PHE A 441 29.62 3.47 -5.57
C PHE A 441 30.19 4.78 -6.12
N ARG A 442 31.11 5.41 -5.38
CA ARG A 442 31.85 6.61 -5.80
C ARG A 442 33.36 6.38 -5.69
N ALA A 443 34.16 7.12 -6.48
CA ALA A 443 35.62 7.03 -6.43
C ALA A 443 36.17 7.37 -5.03
N GLY A 444 37.02 6.49 -4.49
CA GLY A 444 37.62 6.63 -3.18
C GLY A 444 38.71 5.59 -2.91
N THR A 445 39.77 6.00 -2.22
CA THR A 445 40.92 5.13 -1.89
C THR A 445 41.15 4.97 -0.39
N GLY A 446 40.32 5.58 0.45
CA GLY A 446 40.38 5.43 1.90
C GLY A 446 40.08 4.01 2.36
N GLY A 447 40.33 3.74 3.65
CA GLY A 447 39.80 2.56 4.35
C GLY A 447 38.27 2.55 4.31
N TYR A 448 37.69 1.35 4.38
CA TYR A 448 36.27 1.11 4.19
C TYR A 448 35.82 -0.16 4.89
N GLY A 449 34.53 -0.29 5.13
CA GLY A 449 33.92 -1.47 5.75
C GLY A 449 32.45 -1.61 5.38
N LEU A 450 31.96 -2.85 5.44
CA LEU A 450 30.56 -3.20 5.24
C LEU A 450 30.20 -4.28 6.28
N TRP A 451 29.17 -4.02 7.07
CA TRP A 451 28.70 -4.96 8.10
C TRP A 451 27.18 -5.06 8.02
N VAL A 452 26.65 -6.23 7.65
CA VAL A 452 25.22 -6.42 7.31
C VAL A 452 24.53 -7.45 8.19
N ASN A 453 23.19 -7.39 8.21
CA ASN A 453 22.32 -8.41 8.82
C ASN A 453 22.64 -8.71 10.29
N ALA A 454 23.15 -7.71 11.01
CA ALA A 454 23.61 -7.85 12.37
C ALA A 454 22.47 -7.68 13.39
N GLU A 455 22.59 -8.33 14.54
CA GLU A 455 21.79 -7.97 15.72
C GLU A 455 22.39 -6.72 16.38
N TRP A 456 21.55 -5.91 17.04
CA TRP A 456 21.94 -4.60 17.59
C TRP A 456 23.25 -4.61 18.37
N ASN A 457 23.41 -5.53 19.33
CA ASN A 457 24.61 -5.62 20.16
C ASN A 457 25.88 -5.93 19.34
N ASN A 458 25.75 -6.75 18.28
CA ASN A 458 26.84 -7.10 17.39
C ASN A 458 27.19 -5.94 16.45
N PHE A 459 26.17 -5.22 15.95
CA PHE A 459 26.34 -4.02 15.15
C PHE A 459 27.07 -2.92 15.94
N VAL A 460 26.60 -2.61 17.17
CA VAL A 460 27.23 -1.60 18.04
C VAL A 460 28.67 -1.96 18.39
N ALA A 461 28.94 -3.23 18.70
CA ALA A 461 30.31 -3.69 18.96
C ALA A 461 31.23 -3.46 17.74
N LYS A 462 30.76 -3.79 16.53
CA LYS A 462 31.53 -3.58 15.29
C LYS A 462 31.71 -2.10 14.96
N TRP A 463 30.65 -1.29 15.11
CA TRP A 463 30.68 0.16 14.96
C TRP A 463 31.71 0.82 15.87
N GLN A 464 31.79 0.39 17.15
CA GLN A 464 32.80 0.88 18.10
C GLN A 464 34.23 0.43 17.73
N GLU A 465 34.41 -0.84 17.33
CA GLU A 465 35.70 -1.39 16.90
C GLU A 465 36.26 -0.61 15.70
N TRP A 466 35.46 -0.46 14.64
CA TRP A 466 35.83 0.26 13.42
C TRP A 466 35.98 1.77 13.65
N SER A 467 35.18 2.36 14.56
CA SER A 467 35.35 3.75 14.95
C SER A 467 36.69 4.02 15.67
N ALA A 468 37.20 3.05 16.44
CA ALA A 468 38.52 3.12 17.05
C ALA A 468 39.67 2.92 16.03
N GLN A 469 39.39 2.22 14.91
CA GLN A 469 40.33 2.04 13.79
C GLN A 469 40.34 3.21 12.79
N GLY A 470 39.49 4.23 12.99
CA GLY A 470 39.44 5.42 12.12
C GLY A 470 38.49 5.29 10.92
N LEU A 471 37.57 4.31 10.94
CA LEU A 471 36.39 4.32 10.09
C LEU A 471 35.26 5.09 10.77
N ARG A 472 34.23 5.47 10.02
CA ARG A 472 32.96 6.02 10.50
C ARG A 472 31.85 5.39 9.69
N LEU A 473 30.71 5.19 10.34
CA LEU A 473 29.46 4.86 9.66
C LEU A 473 29.05 6.08 8.80
N ASP A 474 28.57 5.81 7.59
CA ASP A 474 28.08 6.79 6.63
C ASP A 474 26.59 6.59 6.36
N ASP A 475 26.16 5.35 6.09
CA ASP A 475 24.76 4.92 5.91
C ASP A 475 24.39 3.77 6.88
N LEU A 476 23.10 3.64 7.22
CA LEU A 476 22.53 2.59 8.06
C LEU A 476 21.16 2.08 7.56
N THR A 477 21.15 1.07 6.69
CA THR A 477 19.92 0.28 6.43
C THR A 477 19.47 -0.54 7.64
N ILE A 478 18.19 -0.43 8.03
CA ILE A 478 17.53 -1.31 8.98
C ILE A 478 16.46 -2.14 8.26
N THR A 479 16.44 -3.44 8.54
CA THR A 479 15.51 -4.39 7.91
C THR A 479 14.83 -5.27 8.94
N THR A 480 13.62 -5.75 8.65
CA THR A 480 12.93 -6.74 9.49
C THR A 480 12.74 -8.04 8.70
N PHE A 481 13.51 -9.07 9.06
CA PHE A 481 13.39 -10.41 8.47
C PHE A 481 12.84 -11.39 9.50
N ASN A 482 11.77 -12.11 9.16
CA ASN A 482 11.10 -13.08 10.04
C ASN A 482 10.75 -12.51 11.44
N GLY A 483 10.32 -11.25 11.50
CA GLY A 483 10.00 -10.55 12.75
C GLY A 483 11.22 -10.11 13.59
N GLN A 484 12.44 -10.20 13.05
CA GLN A 484 13.67 -9.78 13.72
C GLN A 484 14.27 -8.57 13.03
N VAL A 485 14.52 -7.51 13.81
CA VAL A 485 15.20 -6.29 13.35
C VAL A 485 16.70 -6.57 13.16
N ARG A 486 17.22 -6.17 12.00
CA ARG A 486 18.57 -6.42 11.52
C ARG A 486 19.18 -5.11 11.02
N TYR A 487 20.44 -4.87 11.39
CA TYR A 487 21.17 -3.64 11.08
C TYR A 487 22.27 -3.93 10.07
N SER A 488 22.34 -3.08 9.06
CA SER A 488 23.40 -3.03 8.07
C SER A 488 24.03 -1.64 8.07
N GLY A 489 25.26 -1.52 7.59
CA GLY A 489 25.91 -0.22 7.56
C GLY A 489 27.18 -0.18 6.75
N VAL A 490 27.35 0.94 6.05
CA VAL A 490 28.49 1.26 5.20
C VAL A 490 29.43 2.20 5.93
N PHE A 491 30.73 1.93 5.84
CA PHE A 491 31.76 2.64 6.59
C PHE A 491 32.87 3.16 5.66
N SER A 492 33.28 4.41 5.84
CA SER A 492 34.46 5.02 5.22
C SER A 492 35.47 5.55 6.25
N ALA A 493 36.71 5.73 5.82
CA ALA A 493 37.75 6.39 6.63
C ALA A 493 37.32 7.81 7.04
N GLY A 494 37.37 8.11 8.33
CA GLY A 494 36.89 9.37 8.88
C GLY A 494 37.50 9.71 10.23
N SER A 495 37.49 11.00 10.56
CA SER A 495 37.97 11.52 11.84
C SER A 495 36.99 12.53 12.43
N GLY A 496 37.21 12.92 13.68
CA GLY A 496 36.27 13.77 14.43
C GLY A 496 35.18 12.99 15.16
N GLY A 497 34.23 13.73 15.72
CA GLY A 497 33.07 13.22 16.45
C GLY A 497 32.08 12.49 15.55
N TYR A 498 31.32 11.60 16.15
CA TYR A 498 30.35 10.74 15.49
C TYR A 498 29.28 10.29 16.49
N GLY A 499 28.12 9.88 15.98
CA GLY A 499 26.99 9.41 16.77
C GLY A 499 26.10 8.46 15.97
N LEU A 500 25.31 7.69 16.70
CA LEU A 500 24.33 6.75 16.17
C LEU A 500 23.15 6.75 17.14
N TRP A 501 21.94 6.96 16.64
CA TRP A 501 20.71 6.95 17.43
C TRP A 501 19.66 6.19 16.63
N VAL A 502 19.11 5.10 17.17
CA VAL A 502 18.26 4.16 16.42
C VAL A 502 16.95 3.87 17.13
N ASN A 503 15.96 3.44 16.35
CA ASN A 503 14.64 2.97 16.78
C ASN A 503 13.89 3.96 17.69
N ALA A 504 14.14 5.25 17.54
CA ALA A 504 13.52 6.28 18.36
C ALA A 504 12.10 6.59 17.87
N ASP A 505 11.18 6.95 18.77
CA ASP A 505 10.03 7.75 18.36
C ASP A 505 10.49 9.16 17.91
N TRP A 506 9.62 9.87 17.19
CA TRP A 506 9.93 11.19 16.65
C TRP A 506 10.38 12.21 17.73
N THR A 507 9.74 12.21 18.91
CA THR A 507 10.08 13.17 19.99
C THR A 507 11.49 12.93 20.50
N SER A 508 11.84 11.66 20.73
CA SER A 508 13.19 11.22 21.12
C SER A 508 14.23 11.52 20.03
N PHE A 509 13.91 11.24 18.76
CA PHE A 509 14.80 11.47 17.64
C PHE A 509 15.08 12.96 17.41
N ALA A 510 14.03 13.79 17.31
CA ALA A 510 14.15 15.23 17.08
C ALA A 510 14.92 15.93 18.22
N ALA A 511 14.68 15.53 19.47
CA ALA A 511 15.44 16.04 20.62
C ALA A 511 16.93 15.66 20.53
N LYS A 512 17.25 14.42 20.15
CA LYS A 512 18.64 13.95 19.99
C LYS A 512 19.35 14.66 18.83
N TRP A 513 18.66 14.81 17.69
CA TRP A 513 19.15 15.53 16.52
C TRP A 513 19.49 16.99 16.85
N GLN A 514 18.64 17.69 17.59
CA GLN A 514 18.91 19.07 18.05
C GLN A 514 20.09 19.13 19.02
N GLU A 515 20.16 18.22 20.01
CA GLU A 515 21.25 18.14 20.98
C GLU A 515 22.62 17.97 20.30
N TRP A 516 22.73 17.00 19.40
CA TRP A 516 23.96 16.68 18.68
C TRP A 516 24.30 17.71 17.59
N SER A 517 23.30 18.34 16.96
CA SER A 517 23.52 19.47 16.08
C SER A 517 24.16 20.67 16.80
N GLY A 518 23.74 20.93 18.05
CA GLY A 518 24.37 21.92 18.93
C GLY A 518 25.78 21.56 19.39
N GLN A 519 26.16 20.28 19.35
CA GLN A 519 27.51 19.77 19.66
C GLN A 519 28.45 19.72 18.45
N GLY A 520 28.01 20.17 17.27
CA GLY A 520 28.81 20.15 16.05
C GLY A 520 28.85 18.79 15.35
N LEU A 521 27.81 17.95 15.54
CA LEU A 521 27.52 16.82 14.68
C LEU A 521 26.44 17.20 13.66
N ARG A 522 26.33 16.46 12.56
CA ARG A 522 25.27 16.56 11.56
C ARG A 522 24.76 15.16 11.28
N LEU A 523 23.44 15.04 11.16
CA LEU A 523 22.81 13.89 10.55
C LEU A 523 23.31 13.81 9.10
N VAL A 524 23.71 12.62 8.67
CA VAL A 524 24.17 12.35 7.30
C VAL A 524 23.33 11.31 6.57
N ASP A 525 22.57 10.51 7.32
CA ASP A 525 21.72 9.41 6.88
C ASP A 525 20.54 9.26 7.87
N LEU A 526 19.38 8.81 7.38
CA LEU A 526 18.13 8.63 8.12
C LEU A 526 17.32 7.44 7.58
N ASP A 527 17.27 6.35 8.34
CA ASP A 527 16.36 5.22 8.11
C ASP A 527 15.06 5.38 8.92
N ILE A 528 13.91 5.23 8.27
CA ILE A 528 12.58 5.24 8.92
C ILE A 528 11.89 3.88 8.76
N THR A 529 12.10 3.01 9.73
CA THR A 529 11.53 1.65 9.75
C THR A 529 10.23 1.55 10.56
N GLU A 530 9.25 0.78 10.06
CA GLU A 530 8.06 0.41 10.84
C GLU A 530 8.38 -0.73 11.80
N ILE A 531 8.25 -0.50 13.11
CA ILE A 531 8.41 -1.52 14.16
C ILE A 531 7.15 -1.54 15.02
N ASN A 532 6.43 -2.68 14.99
CA ASN A 532 5.14 -2.89 15.66
C ASN A 532 4.06 -1.86 15.22
N GLY A 533 3.94 -1.60 13.92
CA GLY A 533 2.93 -0.68 13.38
C GLY A 533 3.17 0.80 13.72
N GLN A 534 4.39 1.16 14.16
CA GLN A 534 4.78 2.52 14.52
C GLN A 534 6.07 2.90 13.78
N PRO A 535 6.17 4.10 13.19
CA PRO A 535 7.40 4.57 12.55
C PRO A 535 8.49 4.79 13.60
N ARG A 536 9.70 4.34 13.29
CA ARG A 536 10.89 4.49 14.13
C ARG A 536 12.00 5.13 13.34
N TYR A 537 12.61 6.13 13.94
CA TYR A 537 13.63 6.96 13.29
C TYR A 537 15.00 6.52 13.78
N SER A 538 15.89 6.27 12.82
CA SER A 538 17.28 5.90 13.04
C SER A 538 18.17 6.81 12.20
N GLY A 539 19.35 7.17 12.72
CA GLY A 539 20.18 8.15 12.04
C GLY A 539 21.64 8.13 12.45
N VAL A 540 22.48 8.33 11.45
CA VAL A 540 23.94 8.38 11.56
C VAL A 540 24.41 9.83 11.61
N PHE A 541 25.33 10.10 12.53
CA PHE A 541 25.83 11.46 12.80
C PHE A 541 27.34 11.55 12.63
N ARG A 542 27.82 12.54 11.88
CA ARG A 542 29.26 12.83 11.68
C ARG A 542 29.59 14.29 12.04
N ALA A 543 30.86 14.59 12.31
CA ALA A 543 31.28 15.94 12.67
C ALA A 543 31.03 16.95 11.54
N GLY A 544 30.36 18.07 11.85
CA GLY A 544 30.06 19.13 10.90
C GLY A 544 29.46 20.37 11.56
N THR A 545 29.83 21.56 11.08
CA THR A 545 29.39 22.85 11.63
C THR A 545 28.63 23.74 10.64
N GLY A 546 28.49 23.29 9.38
CA GLY A 546 27.70 23.99 8.36
C GLY A 546 26.21 24.07 8.69
N GLY A 547 25.45 24.80 7.86
CA GLY A 547 23.99 24.76 7.87
C GLY A 547 23.44 23.35 7.68
N TYR A 548 22.22 23.12 8.16
CA TYR A 548 21.60 21.81 8.18
C TYR A 548 20.07 21.92 8.22
N GLY A 549 19.39 20.86 7.82
CA GLY A 549 17.94 20.73 7.84
C GLY A 549 17.53 19.26 7.87
N LEU A 550 16.30 19.03 8.31
CA LEU A 550 15.64 17.73 8.32
C LEU A 550 14.17 18.01 7.99
N TRP A 551 13.63 17.32 6.99
CA TRP A 551 12.21 17.36 6.63
C TRP A 551 11.74 15.92 6.53
N VAL A 552 10.65 15.57 7.21
CA VAL A 552 10.20 14.17 7.35
C VAL A 552 8.71 14.04 7.14
N ASN A 553 8.29 12.84 6.73
CA ASN A 553 6.88 12.44 6.67
C ASN A 553 5.98 13.43 5.89
N SER A 554 6.50 13.96 4.78
CA SER A 554 5.83 14.98 3.98
C SER A 554 5.27 14.40 2.67
N ASP A 555 4.22 15.00 2.12
CA ASP A 555 3.80 14.70 0.75
C ASP A 555 4.83 15.26 -0.26
N TRP A 556 4.74 14.83 -1.53
CA TRP A 556 5.70 15.23 -2.55
C TRP A 556 5.77 16.75 -2.79
N THR A 557 4.63 17.45 -2.70
CA THR A 557 4.56 18.90 -2.95
C THR A 557 5.31 19.63 -1.84
N SER A 558 4.98 19.31 -0.59
CA SER A 558 5.63 19.83 0.61
C SER A 558 7.14 19.56 0.61
N PHE A 559 7.54 18.33 0.26
CA PHE A 559 8.95 17.97 0.15
C PHE A 559 9.69 18.78 -0.91
N LEU A 560 9.13 18.86 -2.12
CA LEU A 560 9.74 19.55 -3.26
C LEU A 560 9.90 21.05 -3.01
N GLU A 561 8.89 21.72 -2.45
CA GLU A 561 8.97 23.13 -2.05
C GLU A 561 10.05 23.34 -1.00
N LYS A 562 10.12 22.47 0.01
CA LYS A 562 11.13 22.56 1.07
C LYS A 562 12.54 22.40 0.53
N TRP A 563 12.75 21.40 -0.33
CA TRP A 563 14.04 21.15 -0.96
C TRP A 563 14.47 22.30 -1.86
N GLN A 564 13.56 22.89 -2.65
CA GLN A 564 13.87 24.09 -3.45
C GLN A 564 14.25 25.29 -2.56
N GLN A 565 13.48 25.55 -1.49
CA GLN A 565 13.73 26.61 -0.51
C GLN A 565 15.13 26.47 0.11
N TRP A 566 15.48 25.28 0.59
CA TRP A 566 16.76 25.02 1.26
C TRP A 566 17.94 24.93 0.28
N SER A 567 17.72 24.47 -0.95
CA SER A 567 18.75 24.47 -1.98
C SER A 567 19.18 25.88 -2.41
N ALA A 568 18.23 26.82 -2.45
CA ALA A 568 18.49 28.24 -2.65
C ALA A 568 19.24 28.90 -1.46
N GLN A 569 19.19 28.29 -0.28
CA GLN A 569 19.92 28.72 0.93
C GLN A 569 21.30 28.07 1.08
N GLY A 570 21.74 27.25 0.11
CA GLY A 570 23.04 26.58 0.14
C GLY A 570 23.07 25.29 0.96
N LEU A 571 21.90 24.69 1.23
CA LEU A 571 21.83 23.30 1.68
C LEU A 571 21.71 22.36 0.48
N ARG A 572 22.03 21.08 0.68
CA ARG A 572 21.87 20.00 -0.28
C ARG A 572 21.24 18.82 0.43
N LEU A 573 20.30 18.16 -0.23
CA LEU A 573 19.84 16.83 0.13
C LEU A 573 21.06 15.91 0.08
N VAL A 574 21.29 15.13 1.13
CA VAL A 574 22.40 14.16 1.20
C VAL A 574 21.92 12.73 1.40
N ASP A 575 20.69 12.56 1.86
CA ASP A 575 20.03 11.30 2.16
C ASP A 575 18.50 11.50 2.04
N PHE A 576 17.75 10.46 1.70
CA PHE A 576 16.34 10.51 1.29
C PHE A 576 15.60 9.18 1.50
N ASP A 577 14.61 9.17 2.39
CA ASP A 577 13.82 7.99 2.77
C ASP A 577 12.36 8.12 2.25
N VAL A 578 11.80 6.99 1.79
CA VAL A 578 10.40 6.88 1.32
C VAL A 578 9.62 5.89 2.18
N THR A 579 8.83 6.42 3.11
CA THR A 579 7.89 5.61 3.89
C THR A 579 6.60 5.37 3.11
N LEU A 580 6.20 4.10 3.00
CA LEU A 580 4.87 3.74 2.52
C LEU A 580 3.87 3.91 3.67
N THR A 581 2.93 4.84 3.49
CA THR A 581 1.75 4.91 4.34
C THR A 581 0.67 3.98 3.81
N GLY A 582 -0.19 3.51 4.71
CA GLY A 582 -1.53 3.06 4.34
C GLY A 582 -2.32 4.20 3.68
N ILE A 583 -3.65 4.05 3.62
CA ILE A 583 -4.54 5.11 3.11
C ILE A 583 -4.13 6.48 3.65
N GLU A 584 -3.89 7.42 2.75
CA GLU A 584 -3.88 8.84 3.12
C GLU A 584 -5.29 9.24 3.51
N SER A 585 -5.55 9.23 4.82
CA SER A 585 -6.74 9.82 5.41
C SER A 585 -6.81 11.29 4.99
N LEU A 586 -7.97 11.72 4.49
CA LEU A 586 -8.28 13.13 4.20
C LEU A 586 -8.33 14.01 5.46
N VAL A 587 -8.12 13.44 6.65
CA VAL A 587 -8.00 14.17 7.91
C VAL A 587 -6.52 14.48 8.16
N ASP A 588 -6.23 15.77 8.33
CA ASP A 588 -4.91 16.39 8.48
C ASP A 588 -3.91 15.63 9.39
N ALA A 589 -3.22 14.65 8.83
CA ALA A 589 -1.86 14.32 9.23
C ALA A 589 -0.92 15.39 8.66
N ALA A 590 -1.06 16.62 9.18
CA ALA A 590 -0.12 17.68 8.89
C ALA A 590 1.28 17.20 9.32
N GLY A 591 2.20 17.05 8.37
CA GLY A 591 3.61 16.96 8.70
C GLY A 591 3.98 18.15 9.59
N GLU A 592 4.87 17.96 10.57
CA GLU A 592 5.19 18.99 11.59
C GLU A 592 5.95 20.19 10.99
N ALA A 593 5.23 20.99 10.22
CA ALA A 593 5.65 22.25 9.66
C ALA A 593 5.32 23.37 10.63
N VAL A 594 6.30 24.23 10.91
CA VAL A 594 6.07 25.49 11.64
C VAL A 594 5.38 26.51 10.70
N GLN A 595 4.04 26.38 10.63
CA GLN A 595 3.06 27.22 9.92
C GLN A 595 3.08 27.24 8.37
N ALA A 596 1.93 27.56 7.79
CA ALA A 596 1.43 27.03 6.51
C ALA A 596 0.79 28.08 5.58
N GLU A 597 0.56 27.71 4.31
CA GLU A 597 -0.74 27.74 3.57
C GLU A 597 -0.52 27.49 2.05
N GLY A 598 -1.34 26.64 1.40
CA GLY A 598 -1.43 26.55 -0.08
C GLY A 598 -1.78 25.18 -0.67
N ASP A 599 -2.91 25.07 -1.37
CA ASP A 599 -3.56 23.83 -1.88
C ASP A 599 -2.74 22.92 -2.84
N VAL A 600 -3.09 21.63 -2.84
CA VAL A 600 -2.44 20.52 -3.58
C VAL A 600 -3.12 20.22 -4.93
N ALA A 601 -2.32 19.81 -5.93
CA ALA A 601 -2.80 19.13 -7.14
C ALA A 601 -2.40 17.64 -7.11
N VAL A 602 -3.35 16.75 -7.37
CA VAL A 602 -3.14 15.29 -7.38
C VAL A 602 -2.33 14.90 -8.63
N LEU A 603 -1.19 14.24 -8.42
CA LEU A 603 -0.34 13.72 -9.49
C LEU A 603 -0.60 12.23 -9.69
N ASP A 604 -1.10 11.87 -10.88
CA ASP A 604 -1.12 10.48 -11.35
C ASP A 604 0.30 9.90 -11.37
N LEU A 605 0.43 8.61 -11.08
CA LEU A 605 1.71 7.88 -11.09
C LEU A 605 2.27 7.75 -12.52
N ILE A 606 3.01 8.76 -12.98
CA ILE A 606 3.71 8.74 -14.27
C ILE A 606 4.76 7.62 -14.26
N PRO A 607 4.75 6.67 -15.21
CA PRO A 607 5.72 5.57 -15.27
C PRO A 607 7.19 6.01 -15.33
N GLU A 608 7.43 7.20 -15.88
CA GLU A 608 8.75 7.79 -16.17
C GLU A 608 9.53 8.21 -14.91
N GLY A 609 8.88 8.27 -13.74
CA GLY A 609 9.40 8.89 -12.53
C GLY A 609 9.22 10.42 -12.53
N MET A 610 9.53 11.06 -11.40
CA MET A 610 9.42 12.52 -11.24
C MET A 610 10.67 13.07 -10.57
N GLY A 611 11.04 14.32 -10.84
CA GLY A 611 12.21 14.91 -10.20
C GLY A 611 12.66 16.23 -10.81
N PHE A 612 13.65 16.83 -10.17
CA PHE A 612 14.23 18.11 -10.55
C PHE A 612 15.76 18.06 -10.48
N SER A 613 16.44 18.91 -11.23
CA SER A 613 17.87 19.13 -11.05
C SER A 613 18.27 20.56 -11.37
N SER A 614 19.36 21.00 -10.73
CA SER A 614 20.00 22.28 -10.95
C SER A 614 21.43 22.03 -11.42
N LEU A 615 21.59 21.87 -12.74
CA LEU A 615 22.88 21.68 -13.38
C LEU A 615 23.68 23.00 -13.39
N SER A 616 25.01 22.91 -13.24
CA SER A 616 25.90 24.05 -13.45
C SER A 616 26.25 24.18 -14.95
N PRO A 617 26.57 25.39 -15.47
CA PRO A 617 26.78 25.56 -16.92
C PRO A 617 28.05 24.83 -17.43
N GLU A 618 27.84 24.00 -18.45
CA GLU A 618 28.78 23.38 -19.40
C GLU A 618 30.22 23.04 -18.96
N VAL A 619 30.53 21.73 -18.98
CA VAL A 619 31.81 21.20 -19.49
C VAL A 619 31.51 19.99 -20.39
N ALA A 620 31.92 20.05 -21.66
CA ALA A 620 31.96 18.88 -22.57
C ALA A 620 33.30 18.12 -22.34
N ILE A 621 33.49 16.84 -22.69
CA ILE A 621 33.52 16.28 -24.05
C ILE A 621 33.50 14.72 -24.00
N ALA A 622 32.78 14.13 -24.97
CA ALA A 622 32.90 12.80 -25.62
C ALA A 622 33.57 11.58 -24.95
N GLY A 623 32.82 10.46 -24.97
CA GLY A 623 33.30 9.07 -25.03
C GLY A 623 32.26 8.20 -25.78
N GLU A 624 32.69 7.24 -26.61
CA GLU A 624 31.79 6.44 -27.47
C GLU A 624 31.34 5.14 -26.78
N MET A 625 30.04 4.86 -26.78
CA MET A 625 29.42 3.74 -26.04
C MET A 625 29.54 2.39 -26.76
N VAL A 626 29.67 1.29 -26.01
CA VAL A 626 29.53 -0.09 -26.54
C VAL A 626 28.66 -0.95 -25.62
N HIS A 627 27.65 -1.62 -26.20
CA HIS A 627 26.79 -2.60 -25.53
C HIS A 627 27.44 -3.99 -25.43
N ASN A 628 27.11 -4.73 -24.37
CA ASN A 628 26.77 -6.16 -24.26
C ASN A 628 26.56 -6.43 -22.74
N GLY A 629 25.81 -7.42 -22.24
CA GLY A 629 25.22 -8.64 -22.79
C GLY A 629 25.31 -9.69 -21.66
N ALA A 630 24.22 -10.40 -21.34
CA ALA A 630 24.07 -11.16 -20.08
C ALA A 630 25.15 -12.22 -19.79
N ASP A 631 25.41 -12.48 -18.49
CA ASP A 631 26.15 -13.65 -17.99
C ASP A 631 25.62 -14.08 -16.59
N ASP A 632 25.99 -15.27 -16.12
CA ASP A 632 25.12 -16.12 -15.28
C ASP A 632 25.56 -16.43 -13.81
N GLY A 633 24.58 -16.40 -12.89
CA GLY A 633 24.65 -16.98 -11.54
C GLY A 633 25.48 -16.22 -10.47
N SER A 634 25.46 -16.60 -9.18
CA SER A 634 24.48 -17.41 -8.42
C SER A 634 24.89 -17.47 -6.93
N GLY A 635 24.02 -17.14 -5.97
CA GLY A 635 24.10 -17.73 -4.62
C GLY A 635 23.44 -16.93 -3.47
N GLU A 636 22.63 -17.58 -2.64
CA GLU A 636 21.96 -16.95 -1.49
C GLU A 636 22.86 -16.75 -0.24
N PRO A 637 22.56 -15.76 0.64
CA PRO A 637 23.23 -15.57 1.93
C PRO A 637 22.79 -16.54 3.05
N ALA A 638 23.73 -16.78 3.97
CA ALA A 638 23.50 -17.30 5.32
C ALA A 638 23.94 -16.23 6.37
N PRO A 639 23.54 -16.32 7.65
CA PRO A 639 23.61 -15.17 8.57
C PRO A 639 25.03 -14.87 9.09
N GLY A 640 25.34 -13.57 9.20
CA GLY A 640 26.50 -13.06 9.94
C GLY A 640 27.84 -13.15 9.19
N VAL A 641 28.00 -12.37 8.11
CA VAL A 641 29.27 -12.23 7.39
C VAL A 641 29.60 -10.76 7.18
N GLY A 642 30.80 -10.34 7.57
CA GLY A 642 31.36 -9.05 7.21
C GLY A 642 32.85 -9.19 6.95
N PHE A 643 33.33 -8.52 5.90
CA PHE A 643 34.72 -8.64 5.47
C PHE A 643 35.52 -7.42 5.92
N LEU A 644 36.58 -7.67 6.67
CA LEU A 644 37.74 -6.79 6.74
C LEU A 644 38.75 -7.25 5.70
N SER A 645 39.04 -6.41 4.71
CA SER A 645 40.24 -6.57 3.88
C SER A 645 41.26 -5.50 4.25
N GLU A 646 42.09 -5.80 5.26
CA GLU A 646 43.34 -5.06 5.49
C GLU A 646 44.55 -5.95 5.18
N GLY A 647 45.65 -5.30 4.80
CA GLY A 647 46.92 -5.99 4.58
C GLY A 647 47.49 -6.57 5.88
N VAL A 648 48.13 -7.74 5.76
CA VAL A 648 48.76 -8.54 6.82
C VAL A 648 47.77 -9.47 7.56
N ALA A 649 47.85 -10.76 7.23
CA ALA A 649 46.88 -11.80 7.56
C ALA A 649 47.07 -12.48 8.94
N VAL A 650 45.95 -12.94 9.55
CA VAL A 650 45.87 -14.22 10.31
C VAL A 650 44.43 -14.79 10.29
N GLY A 651 44.26 -16.09 9.99
CA GLY A 651 43.15 -16.91 10.50
C GLY A 651 41.93 -17.17 9.60
N LEU A 652 41.83 -18.39 9.04
CA LEU A 652 40.66 -18.90 8.29
C LEU A 652 39.82 -19.88 9.14
N GLY A 653 38.53 -20.02 8.82
CA GLY A 653 37.62 -21.05 9.35
C GLY A 653 36.55 -21.42 8.31
N GLU A 654 36.21 -22.70 8.20
CA GLU A 654 35.52 -23.30 7.03
C GLU A 654 33.98 -23.46 7.16
N ARG A 655 33.35 -23.86 6.04
CA ARG A 655 31.92 -23.87 5.69
C ARG A 655 31.27 -25.27 5.80
N SER A 656 29.94 -25.34 5.83
CA SER A 656 29.13 -26.53 5.48
C SER A 656 27.85 -26.13 4.72
N GLU A 657 27.36 -26.98 3.80
CA GLU A 657 26.33 -26.70 2.76
C GLU A 657 25.08 -27.62 2.97
N ASP A 658 23.90 -27.52 2.32
CA ASP A 658 23.35 -26.93 1.06
C ASP A 658 21.96 -26.25 1.35
N GLY A 659 21.19 -25.60 0.44
CA GLY A 659 21.35 -25.20 -0.98
C GLY A 659 20.01 -25.08 -1.76
N ALA A 660 19.97 -24.22 -2.80
CA ALA A 660 18.87 -23.90 -3.76
C ALA A 660 17.65 -23.07 -3.24
N ALA A 661 17.08 -22.09 -3.98
CA ALA A 661 17.07 -21.84 -5.44
C ALA A 661 17.04 -20.34 -5.87
N GLU A 662 17.26 -20.05 -7.16
CA GLU A 662 17.75 -18.75 -7.69
C GLU A 662 16.72 -17.82 -8.38
N LEU A 663 16.94 -16.49 -8.27
CA LEU A 663 16.49 -15.43 -9.20
C LEU A 663 17.51 -14.25 -9.17
N ALA A 664 17.94 -13.75 -10.35
CA ALA A 664 19.13 -12.91 -10.55
C ALA A 664 18.87 -11.41 -10.87
N GLY A 665 19.87 -10.55 -10.63
CA GLY A 665 19.84 -9.07 -10.82
C GLY A 665 20.77 -8.52 -11.92
N PHE A 666 20.91 -7.20 -12.02
CA PHE A 666 21.57 -6.49 -13.15
C PHE A 666 22.44 -5.29 -12.72
N GLY A 667 23.41 -4.88 -13.56
CA GLY A 667 24.15 -3.61 -13.39
C GLY A 667 25.12 -3.30 -14.53
N ALA A 668 25.72 -2.10 -14.54
CA ALA A 668 26.61 -1.60 -15.59
C ALA A 668 27.73 -0.69 -15.04
N MET A 669 28.80 -0.52 -15.81
CA MET A 669 30.01 0.26 -15.45
C MET A 669 30.48 1.13 -16.63
N SER A 670 31.13 2.26 -16.34
CA SER A 670 31.95 3.01 -17.31
C SER A 670 33.40 3.12 -16.83
N THR A 671 34.36 2.95 -17.74
CA THR A 671 35.80 3.13 -17.50
C THR A 671 36.37 4.20 -18.42
N ASP A 672 36.28 5.45 -17.98
CA ASP A 672 37.34 6.50 -18.03
C ASP A 672 36.73 7.87 -17.65
#